data_AF-A0A031I4M4-F1
#
_entry.id   AF-A0A031I4M4-F1
#
_cell.length_a   1.000
_cell.length_b   1.000
_cell.length_c   1.000
_cell.angle_alpha   90.00
_cell.angle_beta   90.00
_cell.angle_gamma   90.00
#
_symmetry.space_group_name_H-M   'P 1'
#
loop_
_entity.id
_entity.type
_entity.pdbx_description
1 polymer ?
#
loop_
_entity_poly.entity_id
_entity_poly.type
_entity_poly.pdbx_seq_one_letter_code
_entity_poly.pdbx_strand_id
1 'polypeptide(L)'
;MNDMTMDRAYRPAGLARGEVLGAPVPRIDGPAKVSGTATYAYEGAEPGIAYAAIVGAPVGSGRVTAIDAAAAEALPGVLAVIHGDPRMVTGGSNSQAQAHSDTDRIFHYGQPVAIVVAVDQAVAREAATLVVVSTETGDGRFDPTAQPVQRDPDIGFLKPVEIGDVDAALAAAPVVLDRSYTTPVHFPAALEPHASTVAWADGKLLVRTSNQVIGGARRTIAKALGLAAEDVRVLAPFVGGGFGGKTGVGPEVILAAIAAERVGRPVKIALPRAQTAYLVHHRSATTQRVRIGATADGRITAFAHEGVAAQNDDASFLEPIPFGSLPLYAGEARRFRTDLVRVDLPATGAVRAPGEAIGTFAVECAMDELAETLGLDPVELRRRNEPEVDPVSGKRFSTRRMLDCYDEGARAFGWAERRKRREGDWLIGHGMAAALRGNFTVKAEARVTLGGDGRAIVACDMTDIGTGTYTILAQTVAEMLGLPIAAVEVQIGDSDLPASAGSGGSFGAGSACSAAVLACEDILATLALRMNAAPEDLLLHDGVVTAGGRSVALVDLLDGAAIVATGKTGPGAETQATSQASHGAHFVEVAVHAVTGEVRVRRMLGVFDVGRVLNAKTAANQLIGGMVWGLSYALGEAAVVDVRNGHFVNPDFAEYHVAVNADVPRIDVRFIEEIDDSANPVGAKGVGELGISGAGAAVANAIHDACGVRVRDFPVTLDKLLAGLPDV
;
A
#
# COMPACT_ATOMS: atom_id res chain seq x y z
N MET A 1 -12.09 -2.63 30.25
CA MET A 1 -11.18 -3.07 29.18
C MET A 1 -12.03 -3.86 28.22
N ASN A 2 -12.50 -3.19 27.18
CA ASN A 2 -13.21 -3.84 26.09
C ASN A 2 -12.19 -4.52 25.17
N ASP A 3 -12.12 -5.84 25.29
CA ASP A 3 -11.47 -6.72 24.32
C ASP A 3 -12.55 -7.33 23.43
N MET A 4 -12.57 -6.93 22.16
CA MET A 4 -13.61 -7.32 21.23
C MET A 4 -13.03 -8.05 20.03
N THR A 5 -13.46 -9.30 19.88
CA THR A 5 -13.30 -10.09 18.68
C THR A 5 -14.55 -9.94 17.81
N MET A 6 -14.39 -9.75 16.50
CA MET A 6 -15.51 -9.60 15.54
C MET A 6 -16.26 -10.92 15.31
N ASP A 7 -16.94 -11.46 16.33
CA ASP A 7 -17.71 -12.70 16.25
C ASP A 7 -19.13 -12.53 15.70
N ARG A 8 -19.62 -11.29 15.69
CA ARG A 8 -20.88 -10.86 15.07
C ARG A 8 -20.76 -9.42 14.61
N ALA A 9 -21.66 -8.99 13.72
CA ALA A 9 -21.78 -7.58 13.37
C ALA A 9 -22.02 -6.72 14.63
N TYR A 10 -21.35 -5.57 14.71
CA TYR A 10 -21.39 -4.72 15.89
C TYR A 10 -21.16 -3.25 15.55
N ARG A 11 -22.01 -2.39 16.13
CA ARG A 11 -21.92 -0.94 16.02
C ARG A 11 -21.95 -0.30 17.42
N PRO A 12 -20.89 0.43 17.82
CA PRO A 12 -20.86 1.27 19.01
C PRO A 12 -21.94 2.35 18.99
N ALA A 13 -22.66 2.52 20.10
CA ALA A 13 -23.74 3.50 20.21
C ALA A 13 -23.26 4.95 20.04
N GLY A 14 -22.06 5.26 20.54
CA GLY A 14 -21.48 6.61 20.53
C GLY A 14 -21.16 7.18 19.13
N LEU A 15 -21.20 6.35 18.08
CA LEU A 15 -20.93 6.74 16.69
C LEU A 15 -22.19 7.16 15.89
N ALA A 16 -23.34 7.26 16.54
CA ALA A 16 -24.62 7.60 15.92
C ALA A 16 -24.82 9.12 15.68
N ARG A 17 -23.97 9.99 16.25
CA ARG A 17 -24.10 11.46 16.17
C ARG A 17 -23.70 12.03 14.80
N GLY A 18 -22.55 11.60 14.26
CA GLY A 18 -22.10 11.95 12.91
C GLY A 18 -21.71 13.41 12.70
N GLU A 19 -21.33 14.14 13.76
CA GLU A 19 -21.04 15.58 13.71
C GLU A 19 -19.58 15.89 13.36
N VAL A 20 -18.64 15.08 13.88
CA VAL A 20 -17.19 15.26 13.74
C VAL A 20 -16.59 14.20 12.82
N LEU A 21 -16.97 12.93 13.00
CA LEU A 21 -16.49 11.83 12.16
C LEU A 21 -17.11 11.91 10.77
N GLY A 22 -16.29 11.77 9.72
CA GLY A 22 -16.70 11.90 8.32
C GLY A 22 -16.55 13.31 7.75
N ALA A 23 -16.56 14.34 8.60
CA ALA A 23 -16.34 15.72 8.17
C ALA A 23 -14.99 15.88 7.42
N PRO A 24 -14.92 16.75 6.39
CA PRO A 24 -13.74 16.94 5.54
C PRO A 24 -12.65 17.82 6.20
N VAL A 25 -12.33 17.53 7.46
CA VAL A 25 -11.38 18.31 8.25
C VAL A 25 -9.98 18.19 7.64
N PRO A 26 -9.24 19.31 7.48
CA PRO A 26 -7.83 19.26 7.08
C PRO A 26 -6.99 18.41 8.04
N ARG A 27 -5.86 17.93 7.53
CA ARG A 27 -4.88 17.21 8.34
C ARG A 27 -4.44 18.03 9.55
N ILE A 28 -4.54 17.49 10.76
CA ILE A 28 -4.07 18.17 11.98
C ILE A 28 -2.54 18.32 11.99
N ASP A 29 -1.84 17.42 11.30
CA ASP A 29 -0.40 17.43 11.03
C ASP A 29 -0.04 18.31 9.80
N GLY A 30 -1.03 18.86 9.11
CA GLY A 30 -0.88 19.70 7.93
C GLY A 30 0.01 20.93 8.15
N PRO A 31 -0.22 21.75 9.19
CA PRO A 31 0.62 22.91 9.49
C PRO A 31 2.10 22.57 9.60
N ALA A 32 2.45 21.44 10.23
CA ALA A 32 3.84 21.01 10.37
C ALA A 32 4.45 20.61 9.01
N LYS A 33 3.69 19.89 8.18
CA LYS A 33 4.11 19.45 6.84
C LYS A 33 4.32 20.61 5.86
N VAL A 34 3.46 21.64 5.88
CA VAL A 34 3.57 22.78 4.94
C VAL A 34 4.58 23.84 5.38
N SER A 35 5.02 23.81 6.65
CA SER A 35 6.02 24.73 7.20
C SER A 35 7.43 24.12 7.33
N GLY A 36 7.60 22.84 6.96
CA GLY A 36 8.89 22.14 7.11
C GLY A 36 9.31 21.88 8.55
N THR A 37 8.32 21.75 9.46
CA THR A 37 8.56 21.50 10.90
C THR A 37 8.20 20.07 11.33
N ALA A 38 7.51 19.31 10.45
CA ALA A 38 7.37 17.87 10.61
C ALA A 38 8.75 17.19 10.42
N THR A 39 9.24 16.49 11.45
CA THR A 39 10.60 15.91 11.44
C THR A 39 10.59 14.46 10.94
N TYR A 40 11.21 14.23 9.79
CA TYR A 40 11.39 12.90 9.17
C TYR A 40 12.63 12.17 9.69
N ALA A 41 12.84 10.91 9.27
CA ALA A 41 13.82 10.01 9.88
C ALA A 41 15.27 10.50 9.83
N TYR A 42 15.62 11.31 8.83
CA TYR A 42 16.98 11.82 8.62
C TYR A 42 17.23 13.24 9.18
N GLU A 43 16.23 13.88 9.77
CA GLU A 43 16.25 15.31 10.10
C GLU A 43 16.56 15.59 11.58
N GLY A 44 17.31 16.65 11.89
CA GLY A 44 17.76 16.94 13.28
C GLY A 44 19.20 16.48 13.55
N ALA A 45 19.92 17.17 14.42
CA ALA A 45 21.37 17.00 14.56
C ALA A 45 21.73 16.73 16.02
N GLU A 46 21.84 15.45 16.40
CA GLU A 46 22.42 15.10 17.69
C GLU A 46 23.90 15.49 17.73
N PRO A 47 24.42 15.96 18.87
CA PRO A 47 25.84 16.25 19.01
C PRO A 47 26.70 15.03 18.64
N GLY A 48 27.69 15.24 17.76
CA GLY A 48 28.62 14.18 17.36
C GLY A 48 28.06 13.15 16.36
N ILE A 49 26.91 13.41 15.74
CA ILE A 49 26.32 12.51 14.73
C ILE A 49 27.27 12.26 13.56
N ALA A 50 27.39 10.99 13.15
CA ALA A 50 28.13 10.56 11.97
C ALA A 50 27.18 10.19 10.83
N TYR A 51 27.74 10.09 9.62
CA TYR A 51 27.01 9.80 8.39
C TYR A 51 27.54 8.53 7.76
N ALA A 52 26.64 7.70 7.23
CA ALA A 52 27.02 6.44 6.63
C ALA A 52 26.56 6.28 5.18
N ALA A 53 27.32 5.50 4.41
CA ALA A 53 27.04 5.13 3.03
C ALA A 53 27.32 3.65 2.82
N ILE A 54 26.43 2.95 2.11
CA ILE A 54 26.56 1.53 1.78
C ILE A 54 27.37 1.36 0.50
N VAL A 55 28.29 0.40 0.50
CA VAL A 55 28.97 -0.13 -0.69
C VAL A 55 28.22 -1.39 -1.13
N GLY A 56 27.77 -1.41 -2.38
CA GLY A 56 27.02 -2.53 -2.96
C GLY A 56 27.88 -3.42 -3.86
N ALA A 57 27.47 -4.67 -4.05
CA ALA A 57 28.09 -5.60 -4.98
C ALA A 57 27.96 -5.10 -6.44
N PRO A 58 29.04 -5.16 -7.25
CA PRO A 58 29.05 -4.63 -8.63
C PRO A 58 28.46 -5.58 -9.68
N VAL A 59 28.00 -6.78 -9.28
CA VAL A 59 27.43 -7.81 -10.17
C VAL A 59 26.16 -8.38 -9.56
N GLY A 60 25.26 -8.94 -10.39
CA GLY A 60 23.99 -9.50 -9.94
C GLY A 60 24.07 -10.92 -9.35
N SER A 61 25.13 -11.65 -9.65
CA SER A 61 25.33 -13.03 -9.19
C SER A 61 26.82 -13.35 -9.13
N GLY A 62 27.24 -14.19 -8.19
CA GLY A 62 28.63 -14.60 -8.03
C GLY A 62 29.10 -14.63 -6.58
N ARG A 63 30.37 -14.32 -6.35
CA ARG A 63 30.99 -14.27 -5.02
C ARG A 63 31.91 -13.06 -4.87
N VAL A 64 31.94 -12.48 -3.67
CA VAL A 64 32.94 -11.49 -3.26
C VAL A 64 34.23 -12.22 -2.90
N THR A 65 35.33 -11.91 -3.58
CA THR A 65 36.64 -12.56 -3.35
C THR A 65 37.58 -11.71 -2.49
N ALA A 66 37.45 -10.38 -2.56
CA ALA A 66 38.19 -9.45 -1.71
C ALA A 66 37.49 -8.09 -1.63
N ILE A 67 37.74 -7.37 -0.53
CA ILE A 67 37.35 -5.96 -0.34
C ILE A 67 38.63 -5.19 0.04
N ASP A 68 39.00 -4.20 -0.76
CA ASP A 68 40.08 -3.26 -0.45
C ASP A 68 39.49 -1.89 -0.11
N ALA A 69 39.67 -1.48 1.15
CA ALA A 69 39.16 -0.22 1.69
C ALA A 69 40.26 0.82 1.95
N ALA A 70 41.53 0.55 1.61
CA ALA A 70 42.65 1.38 2.05
C ALA A 70 42.54 2.84 1.60
N ALA A 71 42.08 3.08 0.36
CA ALA A 71 41.86 4.42 -0.17
C ALA A 71 40.72 5.16 0.56
N ALA A 72 39.65 4.43 0.91
CA ALA A 72 38.53 4.98 1.66
C ALA A 72 38.94 5.32 3.11
N GLU A 73 39.67 4.44 3.79
CA GLU A 73 40.17 4.65 5.15
C GLU A 73 41.15 5.82 5.26
N ALA A 74 41.92 6.09 4.20
CA ALA A 74 42.85 7.21 4.14
C ALA A 74 42.17 8.57 3.89
N LEU A 75 40.89 8.60 3.49
CA LEU A 75 40.18 9.84 3.18
C LEU A 75 39.91 10.65 4.46
N PRO A 76 40.32 11.93 4.54
CA PRO A 76 40.08 12.76 5.71
C PRO A 76 38.59 12.85 6.07
N GLY A 77 38.27 12.59 7.33
CA GLY A 77 36.90 12.61 7.85
C GLY A 77 36.21 11.25 7.88
N VAL A 78 36.81 10.21 7.31
CA VAL A 78 36.34 8.82 7.50
C VAL A 78 36.64 8.36 8.92
N LEU A 79 35.63 7.76 9.55
CA LEU A 79 35.68 7.24 10.92
C LEU A 79 35.89 5.73 10.94
N ALA A 80 35.27 5.02 10.00
CA ALA A 80 35.41 3.57 9.84
C ALA A 80 34.94 3.13 8.44
N VAL A 81 35.57 2.09 7.91
CA VAL A 81 34.98 1.23 6.88
C VAL A 81 34.75 -0.14 7.51
N ILE A 82 33.50 -0.60 7.46
CA ILE A 82 33.08 -1.84 8.12
C ILE A 82 32.66 -2.84 7.06
N HIS A 83 33.33 -3.99 7.05
CA HIS A 83 33.01 -5.16 6.24
C HIS A 83 33.37 -6.43 7.04
N GLY A 84 32.76 -7.57 6.69
CA GLY A 84 33.05 -8.86 7.34
C GLY A 84 32.53 -9.02 8.78
N ASP A 85 31.69 -8.11 9.28
CA ASP A 85 30.97 -8.34 10.54
C ASP A 85 29.85 -9.38 10.27
N PRO A 86 29.77 -10.49 11.03
CA PRO A 86 28.84 -11.58 10.76
C PRO A 86 27.37 -11.21 10.94
N ARG A 87 27.07 -10.03 11.51
CA ARG A 87 25.72 -9.47 11.65
C ARG A 87 25.31 -8.62 10.44
N MET A 88 26.24 -8.30 9.53
CA MET A 88 25.92 -7.53 8.33
C MET A 88 25.02 -8.34 7.42
N VAL A 89 23.80 -7.82 7.22
CA VAL A 89 22.79 -8.46 6.37
C VAL A 89 22.92 -7.98 4.93
N THR A 90 22.77 -8.93 4.02
CA THR A 90 22.81 -8.74 2.56
C THR A 90 21.49 -8.20 1.99
N GLY A 91 20.39 -8.20 2.76
CA GLY A 91 19.09 -7.70 2.33
C GLY A 91 17.91 -8.47 2.92
N GLY A 92 16.72 -8.35 2.31
CA GLY A 92 15.58 -9.26 2.46
C GLY A 92 14.61 -9.05 3.61
N SER A 93 15.02 -8.36 4.68
CA SER A 93 14.17 -8.15 5.87
C SER A 93 12.96 -7.21 5.64
N ASN A 94 12.94 -6.44 4.56
CA ASN A 94 11.81 -5.60 4.17
C ASN A 94 10.78 -6.30 3.28
N SER A 95 11.09 -7.50 2.77
CA SER A 95 10.40 -8.15 1.66
C SER A 95 9.94 -9.58 1.93
N GLN A 96 9.98 -10.02 3.20
CA GLN A 96 9.76 -11.41 3.62
C GLN A 96 10.77 -12.40 3.01
N ALA A 97 11.91 -11.91 2.51
CA ALA A 97 13.05 -12.75 2.17
C ALA A 97 13.89 -13.07 3.41
N GLN A 98 14.52 -14.24 3.40
CA GLN A 98 15.55 -14.55 4.37
C GLN A 98 16.70 -13.55 4.22
N ALA A 99 17.06 -12.88 5.32
CA ALA A 99 18.29 -12.12 5.37
C ALA A 99 19.47 -13.08 5.50
N HIS A 100 20.46 -12.96 4.62
CA HIS A 100 21.73 -13.68 4.75
C HIS A 100 22.78 -12.77 5.38
N SER A 101 23.61 -13.34 6.23
CA SER A 101 24.81 -12.70 6.79
C SER A 101 25.95 -13.71 6.78
N ASP A 102 27.19 -13.26 7.01
CA ASP A 102 28.37 -14.11 7.03
C ASP A 102 28.51 -14.99 5.76
N THR A 103 28.31 -14.37 4.59
CA THR A 103 28.40 -15.03 3.29
C THR A 103 29.12 -14.15 2.29
N ASP A 104 29.89 -14.78 1.41
CA ASP A 104 30.53 -14.14 0.27
C ASP A 104 29.67 -14.24 -1.01
N ARG A 105 28.53 -14.93 -0.98
CA ARG A 105 27.64 -15.08 -2.13
C ARG A 105 26.93 -13.75 -2.45
N ILE A 106 26.82 -13.47 -3.74
CA ILE A 106 26.07 -12.34 -4.29
C ILE A 106 24.75 -12.88 -4.85
N PHE A 107 23.62 -12.36 -4.35
CA PHE A 107 22.27 -12.78 -4.70
C PHE A 107 21.56 -11.81 -5.66
N HIS A 108 21.98 -10.54 -5.65
CA HIS A 108 21.46 -9.51 -6.55
C HIS A 108 22.45 -8.34 -6.67
N TYR A 109 22.26 -7.52 -7.70
CA TYR A 109 23.09 -6.34 -7.92
C TYR A 109 22.88 -5.34 -6.78
N GLY A 110 23.95 -4.66 -6.34
CA GLY A 110 23.86 -3.63 -5.30
C GLY A 110 23.65 -4.16 -3.87
N GLN A 111 23.69 -5.49 -3.67
CA GLN A 111 23.69 -6.12 -2.34
C GLN A 111 24.76 -5.48 -1.43
N PRO A 112 24.46 -5.11 -0.18
CA PRO A 112 25.46 -4.51 0.72
C PRO A 112 26.62 -5.46 1.00
N VAL A 113 27.85 -4.96 0.86
CA VAL A 113 29.10 -5.67 1.20
C VAL A 113 29.97 -4.92 2.19
N ALA A 114 29.83 -3.60 2.27
CA ALA A 114 30.50 -2.75 3.25
C ALA A 114 29.62 -1.55 3.63
N ILE A 115 29.90 -0.93 4.77
CA ILE A 115 29.36 0.37 5.16
C ILE A 115 30.50 1.30 5.58
N VAL A 116 30.53 2.48 4.99
CA VAL A 116 31.48 3.56 5.31
C VAL A 116 30.81 4.52 6.28
N VAL A 117 31.55 5.00 7.27
CA VAL A 117 31.10 5.97 8.28
C VAL A 117 32.05 7.16 8.27
N ALA A 118 31.53 8.38 8.20
CA ALA A 118 32.31 9.61 8.17
C ALA A 118 31.67 10.73 9.01
N VAL A 119 32.41 11.82 9.19
CA VAL A 119 31.95 13.01 9.93
C VAL A 119 30.88 13.82 9.20
N ASP A 120 30.76 13.66 7.88
CA ASP A 120 29.72 14.29 7.06
C ASP A 120 29.27 13.38 5.91
N GLN A 121 28.13 13.75 5.30
CA GLN A 121 27.51 12.96 4.24
C GLN A 121 28.33 12.91 2.95
N ALA A 122 29.02 13.99 2.59
CA ALA A 122 29.77 14.06 1.35
C ALA A 122 30.99 13.14 1.41
N VAL A 123 31.73 13.17 2.52
CA VAL A 123 32.88 12.30 2.78
C VAL A 123 32.45 10.83 2.84
N ALA A 124 31.34 10.51 3.51
CA ALA A 124 30.85 9.12 3.55
C ALA A 124 30.57 8.57 2.13
N ARG A 125 29.95 9.39 1.26
CA ARG A 125 29.65 9.01 -0.12
C ARG A 125 30.90 8.91 -0.98
N GLU A 126 31.83 9.86 -0.87
CA GLU A 126 33.10 9.82 -1.59
C GLU A 126 33.89 8.57 -1.21
N ALA A 127 34.10 8.32 0.08
CA ALA A 127 34.81 7.15 0.56
C ALA A 127 34.14 5.83 0.16
N ALA A 128 32.81 5.75 0.08
CA ALA A 128 32.12 4.56 -0.42
C ALA A 128 32.48 4.24 -1.89
N THR A 129 32.80 5.24 -2.72
CA THR A 129 33.26 5.02 -4.10
C THR A 129 34.72 4.57 -4.20
N LEU A 130 35.51 4.75 -3.13
CA LEU A 130 36.92 4.36 -3.07
C LEU A 130 37.13 2.92 -2.60
N VAL A 131 36.07 2.24 -2.12
CA VAL A 131 36.12 0.84 -1.73
C VAL A 131 36.08 -0.04 -2.99
N VAL A 132 37.11 -0.86 -3.19
CA VAL A 132 37.21 -1.78 -4.33
C VAL A 132 36.70 -3.15 -3.91
N VAL A 133 35.67 -3.63 -4.61
CA VAL A 133 35.05 -4.95 -4.38
C VAL A 133 35.41 -5.88 -5.53
N SER A 134 36.28 -6.86 -5.26
CA SER A 134 36.67 -7.89 -6.24
C SER A 134 35.66 -9.03 -6.22
N THR A 135 35.21 -9.46 -7.39
CA THR A 135 34.19 -10.51 -7.53
C THR A 135 34.57 -11.58 -8.53
N GLU A 136 34.07 -12.79 -8.30
CA GLU A 136 33.91 -13.82 -9.32
C GLU A 136 32.46 -13.76 -9.80
N THR A 137 32.23 -13.48 -11.08
CA THR A 137 30.88 -13.30 -11.65
C THR A 137 30.23 -14.65 -11.95
N GLY A 138 28.97 -14.83 -11.55
CA GLY A 138 28.15 -15.99 -11.91
C GLY A 138 27.22 -15.72 -13.08
N ASP A 139 26.64 -16.78 -13.65
CA ASP A 139 25.78 -16.69 -14.85
C ASP A 139 24.47 -15.90 -14.61
N GLY A 140 23.87 -16.04 -13.42
CA GLY A 140 22.67 -15.31 -12.99
C GLY A 140 21.37 -15.63 -13.76
N ARG A 141 20.22 -15.40 -13.12
CA ARG A 141 18.86 -15.56 -13.68
C ARG A 141 18.16 -14.21 -13.73
N PHE A 142 18.45 -13.40 -14.75
CA PHE A 142 17.97 -12.01 -14.79
C PHE A 142 16.77 -11.77 -15.72
N ASP A 143 16.55 -12.65 -16.69
CA ASP A 143 15.38 -12.61 -17.58
C ASP A 143 14.31 -13.59 -17.07
N PRO A 144 13.18 -13.13 -16.49
CA PRO A 144 12.10 -13.99 -16.02
C PRO A 144 11.48 -14.84 -17.12
N THR A 145 11.48 -14.37 -18.37
CA THR A 145 10.83 -15.05 -19.51
C THR A 145 11.63 -16.24 -20.02
N ALA A 146 12.93 -16.27 -19.72
CA ALA A 146 13.82 -17.38 -20.04
C ALA A 146 13.88 -18.46 -18.95
N GLN A 147 13.21 -18.26 -17.81
CA GLN A 147 13.26 -19.20 -16.67
C GLN A 147 12.14 -20.25 -16.72
N PRO A 148 12.38 -21.45 -16.17
CA PRO A 148 11.34 -22.47 -16.07
C PRO A 148 10.22 -22.03 -15.11
N VAL A 149 8.98 -22.23 -15.54
CA VAL A 149 7.79 -21.97 -14.72
C VAL A 149 7.58 -23.12 -13.73
N GLN A 150 7.65 -22.81 -12.44
CA GLN A 150 7.25 -23.66 -11.35
C GLN A 150 5.74 -23.54 -11.14
N ARG A 151 5.01 -24.63 -11.43
CA ARG A 151 3.59 -24.78 -11.11
C ARG A 151 3.38 -25.08 -9.63
N ASP A 152 2.26 -24.62 -9.10
CA ASP A 152 1.81 -24.88 -7.72
C ASP A 152 2.92 -24.59 -6.67
N PRO A 153 3.50 -23.37 -6.67
CA PRO A 153 4.55 -23.03 -5.74
C PRO A 153 4.05 -23.04 -4.28
N ASP A 154 4.90 -23.46 -3.35
CA ASP A 154 4.58 -23.49 -1.91
C ASP A 154 4.90 -22.15 -1.20
N ILE A 155 4.79 -21.04 -1.93
CA ILE A 155 4.96 -19.67 -1.42
C ILE A 155 3.74 -18.83 -1.76
N GLY A 156 3.63 -17.64 -1.15
CA GLY A 156 2.46 -16.78 -1.29
C GLY A 156 1.27 -17.24 -0.44
N PHE A 157 0.35 -16.31 -0.18
CA PHE A 157 -0.83 -16.57 0.66
C PHE A 157 -2.05 -17.01 -0.15
N LEU A 158 -2.12 -16.68 -1.44
CA LEU A 158 -3.25 -17.02 -2.29
C LEU A 158 -3.05 -18.41 -2.89
N LYS A 159 -3.82 -19.39 -2.42
CA LYS A 159 -3.81 -20.75 -2.97
C LYS A 159 -4.57 -20.82 -4.31
N PRO A 160 -4.21 -21.76 -5.20
CA PRO A 160 -4.98 -22.00 -6.42
C PRO A 160 -6.45 -22.30 -6.13
N VAL A 161 -7.33 -21.83 -7.00
CA VAL A 161 -8.78 -22.06 -6.94
C VAL A 161 -9.21 -22.75 -8.22
N GLU A 162 -9.93 -23.87 -8.09
CA GLU A 162 -10.61 -24.57 -9.18
C GLU A 162 -12.05 -24.85 -8.73
N ILE A 163 -13.04 -24.36 -9.47
CA ILE A 163 -14.48 -24.57 -9.22
C ILE A 163 -15.11 -24.99 -10.54
N GLY A 164 -15.83 -26.12 -10.57
CA GLY A 164 -16.39 -26.66 -11.81
C GLY A 164 -15.34 -27.12 -12.82
N ASP A 165 -15.76 -27.38 -14.06
CA ASP A 165 -14.88 -27.72 -15.18
C ASP A 165 -14.75 -26.53 -16.12
N VAL A 166 -13.69 -25.74 -15.95
CA VAL A 166 -13.45 -24.52 -16.73
C VAL A 166 -13.24 -24.81 -18.20
N ASP A 167 -12.52 -25.88 -18.54
CA ASP A 167 -12.18 -26.16 -19.93
C ASP A 167 -13.42 -26.65 -20.70
N ALA A 168 -14.28 -27.46 -20.06
CA ALA A 168 -15.58 -27.81 -20.63
C ALA A 168 -16.52 -26.61 -20.75
N ALA A 169 -16.59 -25.74 -19.74
CA ALA A 169 -17.44 -24.55 -19.76
C ALA A 169 -16.99 -23.52 -20.81
N LEU A 170 -15.67 -23.36 -21.01
CA LEU A 170 -15.12 -22.56 -22.11
C LEU A 170 -15.46 -23.17 -23.48
N ALA A 171 -15.34 -24.50 -23.64
CA ALA A 171 -15.68 -25.16 -24.89
C ALA A 171 -17.18 -25.07 -25.25
N ALA A 172 -18.05 -25.00 -24.24
CA ALA A 172 -19.50 -24.87 -24.41
C ALA A 172 -19.97 -23.41 -24.58
N ALA A 173 -19.15 -22.42 -24.23
CA ALA A 173 -19.53 -21.01 -24.27
C ALA A 173 -19.69 -20.50 -25.72
N PRO A 174 -20.81 -19.84 -26.07
CA PRO A 174 -21.01 -19.23 -27.38
C PRO A 174 -19.96 -18.17 -27.75
N VAL A 175 -19.43 -17.44 -26.76
CA VAL A 175 -18.38 -16.44 -26.94
C VAL A 175 -17.25 -16.74 -25.98
N VAL A 176 -16.03 -16.81 -26.49
CA VAL A 176 -14.83 -17.07 -25.70
C VAL A 176 -13.79 -16.00 -25.96
N LEU A 177 -13.30 -15.39 -24.89
CA LEU A 177 -12.12 -14.54 -24.89
C LEU A 177 -10.95 -15.32 -24.27
N ASP A 178 -9.77 -15.23 -24.89
CA ASP A 178 -8.51 -15.76 -24.38
C ASP A 178 -7.39 -14.79 -24.76
N ARG A 179 -6.83 -14.11 -23.75
CA ARG A 179 -5.84 -13.04 -23.94
C ARG A 179 -4.73 -13.11 -22.92
N SER A 180 -3.54 -12.69 -23.34
CA SER A 180 -2.38 -12.52 -22.47
C SER A 180 -2.03 -11.04 -22.28
N TYR A 181 -1.67 -10.68 -21.06
CA TYR A 181 -1.30 -9.35 -20.61
C TYR A 181 0.00 -9.41 -19.82
N THR A 182 0.79 -8.34 -19.85
CA THR A 182 2.07 -8.27 -19.12
C THR A 182 2.20 -6.94 -18.38
N THR A 183 2.88 -6.98 -17.24
CA THR A 183 3.24 -5.79 -16.46
C THR A 183 4.72 -5.85 -16.08
N PRO A 184 5.44 -4.72 -16.10
CA PRO A 184 6.86 -4.67 -15.74
C PRO A 184 7.05 -4.72 -14.22
N VAL A 185 8.31 -4.70 -13.81
CA VAL A 185 8.69 -4.40 -12.42
C VAL A 185 8.30 -2.95 -12.12
N HIS A 186 7.69 -2.71 -10.97
CA HIS A 186 7.37 -1.35 -10.50
C HIS A 186 8.00 -1.06 -9.14
N PHE A 187 8.60 0.13 -9.02
CA PHE A 187 9.13 0.60 -7.74
C PHE A 187 8.01 1.20 -6.88
N PRO A 188 8.09 1.08 -5.54
CA PRO A 188 7.19 1.81 -4.64
C PRO A 188 7.34 3.34 -4.72
N ALA A 189 8.49 3.83 -5.19
CA ALA A 189 8.77 5.23 -5.53
C ALA A 189 8.40 6.27 -4.43
N ALA A 190 8.48 5.91 -3.15
CA ALA A 190 8.26 6.86 -2.05
C ALA A 190 9.24 8.05 -2.14
N LEU A 191 8.74 9.28 -1.96
CA LEU A 191 9.52 10.50 -2.16
C LEU A 191 10.64 10.64 -1.13
N GLU A 192 10.35 10.36 0.15
CA GLU A 192 11.39 10.19 1.17
C GLU A 192 12.09 8.84 0.94
N PRO A 193 13.40 8.80 0.68
CA PRO A 193 14.15 7.54 0.63
C PRO A 193 14.13 6.81 1.98
N HIS A 194 14.43 5.52 1.98
CA HIS A 194 14.66 4.80 3.23
C HIS A 194 15.82 5.44 3.99
N ALA A 195 15.53 5.88 5.21
CA ALA A 195 16.47 6.62 6.02
C ALA A 195 16.30 6.25 7.49
N SER A 196 17.39 6.35 8.25
CA SER A 196 17.42 6.09 9.68
C SER A 196 18.47 6.93 10.39
N THR A 197 18.13 7.34 11.61
CA THR A 197 19.07 7.83 12.62
C THR A 197 19.06 6.83 13.76
N VAL A 198 20.22 6.31 14.14
CA VAL A 198 20.36 5.30 15.19
C VAL A 198 21.35 5.75 16.25
N ALA A 199 21.06 5.42 17.50
CA ALA A 199 21.90 5.76 18.64
C ALA A 199 21.85 4.64 19.69
N TRP A 200 23.00 4.39 20.31
CA TRP A 200 23.13 3.48 21.45
C TRP A 200 23.29 4.28 22.74
N ALA A 201 22.55 3.89 23.77
CA ALA A 201 22.67 4.43 25.12
C ALA A 201 22.44 3.31 26.14
N ASP A 202 23.40 3.09 27.05
CA ASP A 202 23.31 2.10 28.12
C ASP A 202 22.90 0.68 27.65
N GLY A 203 23.44 0.25 26.49
CA GLY A 203 23.13 -1.04 25.88
C GLY A 203 21.78 -1.12 25.16
N LYS A 204 21.02 -0.02 25.12
CA LYS A 204 19.74 0.09 24.41
C LYS A 204 19.90 0.82 23.09
N LEU A 205 19.11 0.41 22.11
CA LEU A 205 19.12 0.95 20.76
C LEU A 205 17.87 1.80 20.51
N LEU A 206 18.09 3.08 20.18
CA LEU A 206 17.08 3.97 19.65
C LEU A 206 17.22 4.02 18.13
N VAL A 207 16.12 3.74 17.41
CA VAL A 207 16.05 3.78 15.95
C VAL A 207 14.94 4.73 15.54
N ARG A 208 15.30 5.89 15.00
CA ARG A 208 14.33 6.72 14.27
C ARG A 208 14.43 6.41 12.79
N THR A 209 13.37 5.88 12.20
CA THR A 209 13.40 5.30 10.85
C THR A 209 12.14 5.62 10.07
N SER A 210 12.25 5.57 8.73
CA SER A 210 11.12 5.69 7.83
C SER A 210 10.47 4.31 7.63
N ASN A 211 9.44 3.98 8.43
CA ASN A 211 8.87 2.63 8.50
C ASN A 211 7.33 2.64 8.67
N GLN A 212 6.63 1.69 8.05
CA GLN A 212 5.17 1.55 8.10
C GLN A 212 4.68 0.72 9.30
N VAL A 213 5.48 -0.21 9.83
CA VAL A 213 5.07 -1.19 10.85
C VAL A 213 6.16 -1.32 11.92
N ILE A 214 6.19 -0.35 12.85
CA ILE A 214 7.28 -0.21 13.82
C ILE A 214 7.36 -1.35 14.86
N GLY A 215 6.22 -1.93 15.26
CA GLY A 215 6.23 -3.12 16.13
C GLY A 215 6.88 -4.34 15.46
N GLY A 216 6.70 -4.49 14.13
CA GLY A 216 7.41 -5.49 13.33
C GLY A 216 8.90 -5.17 13.22
N ALA A 217 9.22 -3.91 12.94
CA ALA A 217 10.60 -3.44 12.83
C ALA A 217 11.41 -3.69 14.10
N ARG A 218 10.85 -3.39 15.29
CA ARG A 218 11.45 -3.65 16.60
C ARG A 218 11.91 -5.11 16.74
N ARG A 219 11.05 -6.06 16.40
CA ARG A 219 11.37 -7.50 16.47
C ARG A 219 12.45 -7.91 15.48
N THR A 220 12.38 -7.41 14.25
CA THR A 220 13.37 -7.71 13.20
C THR A 220 14.75 -7.19 13.56
N ILE A 221 14.84 -5.95 14.05
CA ILE A 221 16.10 -5.32 14.48
C ILE A 221 16.68 -6.08 15.67
N ALA A 222 15.87 -6.38 16.69
CA ALA A 222 16.31 -7.11 17.86
C ALA A 222 16.86 -8.49 17.50
N LYS A 223 16.16 -9.24 16.63
CA LYS A 223 16.62 -10.55 16.13
C LYS A 223 17.95 -10.44 15.37
N ALA A 224 18.07 -9.47 14.46
CA ALA A 224 19.27 -9.31 13.63
C ALA A 224 20.52 -8.93 14.46
N LEU A 225 20.35 -8.19 15.55
CA LEU A 225 21.45 -7.72 16.41
C LEU A 225 21.66 -8.58 17.66
N GLY A 226 20.83 -9.60 17.90
CA GLY A 226 20.91 -10.45 19.08
C GLY A 226 20.50 -9.74 20.39
N LEU A 227 19.55 -8.81 20.32
CA LEU A 227 19.05 -8.03 21.45
C LEU A 227 17.70 -8.57 21.95
N ALA A 228 17.36 -8.23 23.20
CA ALA A 228 15.98 -8.32 23.66
C ALA A 228 15.12 -7.24 22.97
N ALA A 229 13.85 -7.53 22.69
CA ALA A 229 13.00 -6.58 21.97
C ALA A 229 12.77 -5.30 22.79
N GLU A 230 12.64 -5.43 24.11
CA GLU A 230 12.52 -4.34 25.09
C GLU A 230 13.68 -3.35 25.06
N ASP A 231 14.87 -3.77 24.61
CA ASP A 231 16.06 -2.93 24.49
C ASP A 231 16.14 -2.17 23.16
N VAL A 232 15.16 -2.35 22.26
CA VAL A 232 15.04 -1.62 21.00
C VAL A 232 13.79 -0.74 21.03
N ARG A 233 13.96 0.56 20.80
CA ARG A 233 12.84 1.51 20.60
C ARG A 233 12.87 2.06 19.18
N VAL A 234 11.74 1.98 18.49
CA VAL A 234 11.59 2.43 17.10
C VAL A 234 10.64 3.62 17.03
N LEU A 235 11.09 4.71 16.39
CA LEU A 235 10.33 5.94 16.18
C LEU A 235 10.10 6.19 14.68
N ALA A 236 8.85 6.43 14.29
CA ALA A 236 8.44 6.82 12.94
C ALA A 236 7.19 7.73 12.95
N PRO A 237 7.23 8.91 13.61
CA PRO A 237 6.07 9.81 13.71
C PRO A 237 5.65 10.38 12.35
N PHE A 238 6.62 10.69 11.48
CA PHE A 238 6.37 11.15 10.11
C PHE A 238 7.10 10.26 9.11
N VAL A 239 6.38 9.79 8.09
CA VAL A 239 6.92 8.95 7.01
C VAL A 239 6.49 9.53 5.67
N GLY A 240 7.45 9.85 4.80
CA GLY A 240 7.25 10.51 3.51
C GLY A 240 6.85 9.56 2.40
N GLY A 241 5.75 8.83 2.62
CA GLY A 241 5.28 7.74 1.76
C GLY A 241 6.05 6.44 1.99
N GLY A 242 5.44 5.32 1.62
CA GLY A 242 6.05 3.99 1.76
C GLY A 242 5.47 2.98 0.79
N PHE A 243 4.13 2.97 0.67
CA PHE A 243 3.40 2.25 -0.37
C PHE A 243 3.71 0.75 -0.45
N GLY A 244 4.07 0.15 0.69
CA GLY A 244 4.45 -1.25 0.80
C GLY A 244 5.97 -1.45 0.91
N GLY A 245 6.78 -0.56 0.32
CA GLY A 245 8.25 -0.62 0.36
C GLY A 245 8.87 -0.42 1.74
N LYS A 246 8.09 0.08 2.72
CA LYS A 246 8.56 0.36 4.09
C LYS A 246 7.87 -0.49 5.16
N THR A 247 7.25 -1.62 4.78
CA THR A 247 6.54 -2.52 5.72
C THR A 247 7.46 -3.35 6.61
N GLY A 248 8.70 -3.60 6.18
CA GLY A 248 9.73 -4.24 7.00
C GLY A 248 10.98 -3.38 7.13
N VAL A 249 12.08 -4.00 7.52
CA VAL A 249 13.34 -3.32 7.85
C VAL A 249 14.35 -3.61 6.75
N GLY A 250 14.91 -2.58 6.12
CA GLY A 250 15.97 -2.77 5.14
C GLY A 250 17.35 -2.95 5.80
N PRO A 251 18.37 -3.39 5.03
CA PRO A 251 19.71 -3.58 5.55
C PRO A 251 20.33 -2.29 6.11
N GLU A 252 19.92 -1.12 5.61
CA GLU A 252 20.43 0.18 6.07
C GLU A 252 20.26 0.40 7.57
N VAL A 253 19.17 -0.08 8.16
CA VAL A 253 18.92 0.09 9.60
C VAL A 253 19.89 -0.75 10.42
N ILE A 254 20.08 -2.01 10.02
CA ILE A 254 20.95 -2.96 10.72
C ILE A 254 22.40 -2.53 10.60
N LEU A 255 22.83 -2.17 9.39
CA LEU A 255 24.19 -1.70 9.14
C LEU A 255 24.48 -0.38 9.86
N ALA A 256 23.52 0.55 9.92
CA ALA A 256 23.69 1.77 10.70
C ALA A 256 23.82 1.49 12.20
N ALA A 257 23.07 0.52 12.75
CA ALA A 257 23.16 0.16 14.16
C ALA A 257 24.55 -0.43 14.50
N ILE A 258 25.06 -1.32 13.64
CA ILE A 258 26.44 -1.85 13.75
C ILE A 258 27.47 -0.71 13.65
N ALA A 259 27.28 0.20 12.70
CA ALA A 259 28.14 1.36 12.54
C ALA A 259 28.16 2.25 13.80
N ALA A 260 26.99 2.60 14.35
CA ALA A 260 26.89 3.42 15.55
C ALA A 260 27.54 2.78 16.77
N GLU A 261 27.38 1.46 16.92
CA GLU A 261 28.07 0.68 17.95
C GLU A 261 29.59 0.77 17.76
N ARG A 262 30.08 0.55 16.54
CA ARG A 262 31.51 0.52 16.20
C ARG A 262 32.20 1.87 16.40
N VAL A 263 31.54 2.98 16.06
CA VAL A 263 32.12 4.34 16.17
C VAL A 263 31.78 5.05 17.48
N GLY A 264 30.96 4.43 18.33
CA GLY A 264 30.59 4.94 19.66
C GLY A 264 29.82 6.26 19.63
N ARG A 265 29.03 6.51 18.58
CA ARG A 265 28.25 7.76 18.41
C ARG A 265 27.03 7.54 17.52
N PRO A 266 26.01 8.42 17.55
CA PRO A 266 24.85 8.31 16.68
C PRO A 266 25.24 8.31 15.20
N VAL A 267 24.55 7.49 14.39
CA VAL A 267 24.79 7.37 12.94
C VAL A 267 23.51 7.64 12.16
N LYS A 268 23.66 8.39 11.07
CA LYS A 268 22.65 8.67 10.07
C LYS A 268 22.93 7.95 8.77
N ILE A 269 21.92 7.28 8.23
CA ILE A 269 21.95 6.73 6.88
C ILE A 269 20.69 7.11 6.11
N ALA A 270 20.84 7.44 4.83
CA ALA A 270 19.75 7.56 3.89
C ALA A 270 20.20 6.94 2.57
N LEU A 271 19.40 6.02 2.04
CA LEU A 271 19.68 5.41 0.76
C LEU A 271 19.64 6.48 -0.34
N PRO A 272 20.71 6.64 -1.14
CA PRO A 272 20.60 7.33 -2.42
C PRO A 272 19.47 6.71 -3.25
N ARG A 273 18.76 7.51 -4.05
CA ARG A 273 17.62 7.05 -4.85
C ARG A 273 17.95 5.77 -5.64
N ALA A 274 19.09 5.74 -6.31
CA ALA A 274 19.56 4.57 -7.06
C ALA A 274 19.70 3.30 -6.20
N GLN A 275 20.14 3.42 -4.95
CA GLN A 275 20.24 2.26 -4.05
C GLN A 275 18.86 1.74 -3.60
N THR A 276 17.82 2.57 -3.64
CA THR A 276 16.46 2.09 -3.32
C THR A 276 15.97 1.03 -4.30
N ALA A 277 16.44 1.04 -5.56
CA ALA A 277 16.10 0.00 -6.54
C ALA A 277 16.63 -1.39 -6.16
N TYR A 278 17.66 -1.47 -5.32
CA TYR A 278 18.34 -2.72 -4.98
C TYR A 278 18.14 -3.17 -3.54
N LEU A 279 17.91 -2.23 -2.63
CA LEU A 279 17.78 -2.50 -1.19
C LEU A 279 16.34 -2.46 -0.70
N VAL A 280 15.39 -2.12 -1.59
CA VAL A 280 13.95 -2.13 -1.33
C VAL A 280 13.30 -3.11 -2.30
N HIS A 281 12.33 -3.88 -1.82
CA HIS A 281 11.54 -4.72 -2.72
C HIS A 281 10.65 -3.91 -3.65
N HIS A 282 10.25 -4.57 -4.72
CA HIS A 282 9.42 -4.00 -5.78
C HIS A 282 8.27 -4.93 -6.13
N ARG A 283 7.34 -4.42 -6.93
CA ARG A 283 6.29 -5.24 -7.49
C ARG A 283 6.88 -6.12 -8.58
N SER A 284 6.52 -7.40 -8.57
CA SER A 284 6.96 -8.35 -9.57
C SER A 284 6.49 -7.98 -10.99
N ALA A 285 7.34 -8.26 -11.99
CA ALA A 285 6.88 -8.35 -13.37
C ALA A 285 5.97 -9.58 -13.52
N THR A 286 4.93 -9.46 -14.33
CA THR A 286 3.94 -10.54 -14.50
C THR A 286 3.60 -10.81 -15.95
N THR A 287 3.30 -12.08 -16.23
CA THR A 287 2.56 -12.52 -17.42
C THR A 287 1.25 -13.11 -16.96
N GLN A 288 0.14 -12.65 -17.52
CA GLN A 288 -1.21 -12.98 -17.07
C GLN A 288 -2.02 -13.46 -18.27
N ARG A 289 -2.77 -14.55 -18.13
CA ARG A 289 -3.71 -15.06 -19.13
C ARG A 289 -5.11 -15.03 -18.54
N VAL A 290 -5.99 -14.31 -19.22
CA VAL A 290 -7.40 -14.19 -18.84
C VAL A 290 -8.24 -14.90 -19.90
N ARG A 291 -9.07 -15.85 -19.46
CA ARG A 291 -10.02 -16.57 -20.29
C ARG A 291 -11.43 -16.39 -19.75
N ILE A 292 -12.35 -15.97 -20.61
CA ILE A 292 -13.75 -15.73 -20.22
C ILE A 292 -14.65 -16.40 -21.25
N GLY A 293 -15.48 -17.33 -20.79
CA GLY A 293 -16.58 -17.90 -21.55
C GLY A 293 -17.87 -17.17 -21.19
N ALA A 294 -18.64 -16.74 -22.19
CA ALA A 294 -19.88 -16.04 -21.98
C ALA A 294 -20.98 -16.51 -22.95
N THR A 295 -22.22 -16.34 -22.51
CA THR A 295 -23.40 -16.46 -23.36
C THR A 295 -23.47 -15.30 -24.37
N ALA A 296 -24.32 -15.43 -25.40
CA ALA A 296 -24.52 -14.37 -26.39
C ALA A 296 -25.13 -13.07 -25.79
N ASP A 297 -25.84 -13.17 -24.65
CA ASP A 297 -26.30 -12.03 -23.87
C ASP A 297 -25.28 -11.55 -22.81
N GLY A 298 -24.04 -12.05 -22.84
CA GLY A 298 -22.96 -11.54 -22.02
C GLY A 298 -22.97 -11.95 -20.55
N ARG A 299 -23.60 -13.08 -20.21
CA ARG A 299 -23.43 -13.70 -18.89
C ARG A 299 -22.22 -14.62 -18.90
N ILE A 300 -21.31 -14.45 -17.96
CA ILE A 300 -20.10 -15.24 -17.81
C ILE A 300 -20.47 -16.63 -17.27
N THR A 301 -20.04 -17.66 -17.98
CA THR A 301 -20.20 -19.07 -17.60
C THR A 301 -18.89 -19.68 -17.12
N ALA A 302 -17.76 -19.19 -17.65
CA ALA A 302 -16.42 -19.62 -17.26
C ALA A 302 -15.50 -18.42 -17.07
N PHE A 303 -14.72 -18.39 -15.98
CA PHE A 303 -13.76 -17.33 -15.71
C PHE A 303 -12.43 -17.89 -15.20
N ALA A 304 -11.37 -17.78 -16.00
CA ALA A 304 -10.03 -18.12 -15.59
C ALA A 304 -9.10 -16.91 -15.62
N HIS A 305 -8.31 -16.74 -14.56
CA HIS A 305 -7.22 -15.78 -14.51
C HIS A 305 -5.99 -16.43 -13.89
N GLU A 306 -5.01 -16.68 -14.74
CA GLU A 306 -3.81 -17.45 -14.43
C GLU A 306 -2.59 -16.59 -14.74
N GLY A 307 -1.60 -16.53 -13.85
CA GLY A 307 -0.43 -15.72 -14.11
C GLY A 307 0.87 -16.37 -13.66
N VAL A 308 1.98 -15.77 -14.09
CA VAL A 308 3.35 -16.09 -13.70
C VAL A 308 3.96 -14.83 -13.11
N ALA A 309 4.53 -14.94 -11.91
CA ALA A 309 5.27 -13.86 -11.25
C ALA A 309 6.71 -14.29 -10.96
N ALA A 310 7.63 -13.33 -10.98
CA ALA A 310 9.03 -13.53 -10.64
C ALA A 310 9.29 -13.32 -9.14
N GLN A 311 10.12 -14.18 -8.55
CA GLN A 311 10.61 -14.03 -7.17
C GLN A 311 12.00 -14.67 -7.02
N ASN A 312 12.83 -14.15 -6.12
CA ASN A 312 14.11 -14.80 -5.78
C ASN A 312 13.92 -16.07 -4.96
N ASP A 313 14.96 -16.86 -4.69
CA ASP A 313 14.81 -18.16 -4.03
C ASP A 313 14.34 -18.08 -2.57
N ASP A 314 14.67 -17.00 -1.87
CA ASP A 314 14.60 -16.91 -0.40
C ASP A 314 13.38 -16.17 0.14
N ALA A 315 12.54 -15.64 -0.74
CA ALA A 315 11.31 -14.93 -0.37
C ALA A 315 10.08 -15.84 -0.35
N SER A 316 9.22 -15.61 0.65
CA SER A 316 7.92 -16.28 0.78
C SER A 316 6.77 -15.51 0.13
N PHE A 317 6.98 -14.26 -0.30
CA PHE A 317 5.97 -13.48 -1.00
C PHE A 317 5.85 -13.93 -2.46
N LEU A 318 4.63 -14.03 -2.96
CA LEU A 318 4.33 -14.20 -4.37
C LEU A 318 3.23 -13.21 -4.73
N GLU A 319 3.40 -12.46 -5.82
CA GLU A 319 2.40 -11.48 -6.26
C GLU A 319 1.07 -12.20 -6.49
N PRO A 320 -0.01 -11.89 -5.75
CA PRO A 320 -1.24 -12.67 -5.81
C PRO A 320 -2.11 -12.18 -6.98
N ILE A 321 -1.66 -12.43 -8.21
CA ILE A 321 -2.21 -11.88 -9.47
C ILE A 321 -3.75 -11.91 -9.53
N PRO A 322 -4.45 -13.04 -9.30
CA PRO A 322 -5.90 -13.09 -9.46
C PRO A 322 -6.68 -12.62 -8.24
N PHE A 323 -6.03 -12.07 -7.19
CA PHE A 323 -6.68 -11.77 -5.91
C PHE A 323 -7.91 -10.87 -6.06
N GLY A 324 -7.80 -9.82 -6.87
CA GLY A 324 -8.92 -8.90 -7.16
C GLY A 324 -9.99 -9.49 -8.05
N SER A 325 -9.70 -10.57 -8.78
CA SER A 325 -10.63 -11.24 -9.71
C SER A 325 -11.60 -12.17 -8.99
N LEU A 326 -11.17 -12.71 -7.84
CA LEU A 326 -11.87 -13.76 -7.10
C LEU A 326 -13.36 -13.42 -6.86
N PRO A 327 -13.73 -12.30 -6.20
CA PRO A 327 -15.14 -11.96 -5.97
C PRO A 327 -15.70 -10.94 -6.97
N LEU A 328 -14.97 -10.56 -8.03
CA LEU A 328 -15.34 -9.38 -8.83
C LEU A 328 -16.56 -9.64 -9.71
N TYR A 329 -16.58 -10.76 -10.43
CA TYR A 329 -17.63 -11.12 -11.38
C TYR A 329 -18.14 -12.56 -11.17
N ALA A 330 -19.40 -12.78 -11.54
CA ALA A 330 -20.02 -14.09 -11.60
C ALA A 330 -19.33 -15.03 -12.62
N GLY A 331 -19.68 -16.32 -12.55
CA GLY A 331 -19.18 -17.38 -13.42
C GLY A 331 -19.21 -18.72 -12.68
N GLU A 332 -19.85 -19.73 -13.26
CA GLU A 332 -20.05 -21.03 -12.60
C GLU A 332 -18.75 -21.85 -12.53
N ALA A 333 -18.00 -21.89 -13.64
CA ALA A 333 -16.71 -22.55 -13.70
C ALA A 333 -15.56 -21.54 -13.56
N ARG A 334 -14.62 -21.78 -12.65
CA ARG A 334 -13.60 -20.77 -12.26
C ARG A 334 -12.23 -21.39 -12.01
N ARG A 335 -11.18 -20.73 -12.51
CA ARG A 335 -9.78 -21.14 -12.31
C ARG A 335 -8.89 -19.94 -12.02
N PHE A 336 -8.26 -19.90 -10.85
CA PHE A 336 -7.37 -18.82 -10.45
C PHE A 336 -6.06 -19.38 -9.91
N ARG A 337 -4.92 -18.94 -10.46
CA ARG A 337 -3.60 -19.35 -9.96
C ARG A 337 -2.51 -18.34 -10.28
N THR A 338 -1.46 -18.35 -9.46
CA THR A 338 -0.18 -17.72 -9.77
C THR A 338 0.93 -18.75 -9.69
N ASP A 339 1.65 -18.93 -10.78
CA ASP A 339 2.86 -19.73 -10.88
C ASP A 339 4.11 -18.85 -10.73
N LEU A 340 5.25 -19.50 -10.58
CA LEU A 340 6.49 -18.86 -10.16
C LEU A 340 7.61 -19.06 -11.18
N VAL A 341 8.39 -18.01 -11.43
CA VAL A 341 9.73 -18.12 -12.02
C VAL A 341 10.77 -17.58 -11.03
N ARG A 342 11.92 -18.25 -10.93
CA ARG A 342 12.99 -17.85 -9.99
C ARG A 342 14.03 -16.96 -10.68
N VAL A 343 14.34 -15.82 -10.06
CA VAL A 343 15.27 -14.81 -10.61
C VAL A 343 16.29 -14.34 -9.58
N ASP A 344 17.46 -13.90 -10.03
CA ASP A 344 18.53 -13.31 -9.22
C ASP A 344 18.44 -11.78 -9.24
N LEU A 345 17.27 -11.28 -8.86
CA LEU A 345 16.96 -9.85 -8.69
C LEU A 345 16.61 -9.57 -7.23
N PRO A 346 16.60 -8.31 -6.78
CA PRO A 346 16.13 -8.02 -5.42
C PRO A 346 14.70 -8.54 -5.23
N ALA A 347 14.41 -9.00 -4.02
CA ALA A 347 13.14 -9.67 -3.72
C ALA A 347 11.93 -8.83 -4.15
N THR A 348 10.91 -9.49 -4.69
CA THR A 348 9.63 -8.83 -4.93
C THR A 348 8.77 -8.87 -3.67
N GLY A 349 7.90 -7.89 -3.50
CA GLY A 349 7.12 -7.73 -2.28
C GLY A 349 5.90 -6.85 -2.47
N ALA A 350 5.19 -6.60 -1.36
CA ALA A 350 3.98 -5.80 -1.40
C ALA A 350 4.30 -4.36 -1.86
N VAL A 351 3.65 -3.96 -2.96
CA VAL A 351 3.48 -2.58 -3.41
C VAL A 351 1.97 -2.31 -3.48
N ARG A 352 1.54 -1.09 -3.15
CA ARG A 352 0.12 -0.65 -3.01
C ARG A 352 -0.88 -1.48 -3.83
N ALA A 353 -1.80 -2.19 -3.19
CA ALA A 353 -2.68 -3.19 -3.82
C ALA A 353 -1.89 -4.35 -4.48
N PRO A 354 -1.19 -5.20 -3.70
CA PRO A 354 -0.51 -6.39 -4.22
C PRO A 354 -1.54 -7.36 -4.81
N GLY A 355 -1.35 -7.74 -6.08
CA GLY A 355 -2.35 -8.46 -6.86
C GLY A 355 -3.30 -7.53 -7.59
N GLU A 356 -4.13 -6.75 -6.90
CA GLU A 356 -5.21 -6.02 -7.58
C GLU A 356 -4.71 -4.92 -8.52
N ALA A 357 -3.64 -4.18 -8.21
CA ALA A 357 -3.16 -3.10 -9.09
C ALA A 357 -2.87 -3.56 -10.53
N ILE A 358 -2.29 -4.76 -10.66
CA ILE A 358 -1.85 -5.33 -11.94
C ILE A 358 -2.80 -6.42 -12.47
N GLY A 359 -3.47 -7.15 -11.57
CA GLY A 359 -4.42 -8.19 -11.92
C GLY A 359 -5.74 -7.64 -12.45
N THR A 360 -6.22 -6.54 -11.85
CA THR A 360 -7.41 -5.85 -12.38
C THR A 360 -7.12 -5.15 -13.69
N PHE A 361 -5.87 -4.79 -14.01
CA PHE A 361 -5.53 -4.32 -15.35
C PHE A 361 -5.89 -5.37 -16.41
N ALA A 362 -5.37 -6.59 -16.26
CA ALA A 362 -5.60 -7.66 -17.23
C ALA A 362 -7.09 -8.02 -17.33
N VAL A 363 -7.77 -8.16 -16.19
CA VAL A 363 -9.21 -8.52 -16.16
C VAL A 363 -10.09 -7.41 -16.73
N GLU A 364 -9.85 -6.15 -16.39
CA GLU A 364 -10.72 -5.06 -16.83
C GLU A 364 -10.53 -4.67 -18.29
N CYS A 365 -9.33 -4.89 -18.86
CA CYS A 365 -9.13 -4.85 -20.30
C CYS A 365 -9.78 -6.04 -21.00
N ALA A 366 -9.70 -7.25 -20.43
CA ALA A 366 -10.40 -8.43 -20.96
C ALA A 366 -11.92 -8.25 -20.97
N MET A 367 -12.49 -7.68 -19.90
CA MET A 367 -13.92 -7.36 -19.83
C MET A 367 -14.34 -6.33 -20.89
N ASP A 368 -13.49 -5.36 -21.19
CA ASP A 368 -13.75 -4.38 -22.26
C ASP A 368 -13.71 -5.02 -23.66
N GLU A 369 -12.71 -5.89 -23.93
CA GLU A 369 -12.64 -6.68 -25.16
C GLU A 369 -13.83 -7.65 -25.32
N LEU A 370 -14.29 -8.25 -24.22
CA LEU A 370 -15.49 -9.10 -24.23
C LEU A 370 -16.74 -8.29 -24.54
N ALA A 371 -16.88 -7.09 -23.96
CA ALA A 371 -18.01 -6.19 -24.24
C ALA A 371 -18.03 -5.79 -25.73
N GLU A 372 -16.88 -5.45 -26.29
CA GLU A 372 -16.72 -5.15 -27.71
C GLU A 372 -17.11 -6.35 -28.60
N THR A 373 -16.63 -7.55 -28.26
CA THR A 373 -16.94 -8.79 -28.99
C THR A 373 -18.45 -9.09 -28.99
N LEU A 374 -19.14 -8.77 -27.89
CA LEU A 374 -20.58 -8.97 -27.74
C LEU A 374 -21.42 -7.78 -28.27
N GLY A 375 -20.80 -6.67 -28.67
CA GLY A 375 -21.50 -5.44 -29.02
C GLY A 375 -22.28 -4.82 -27.86
N LEU A 376 -21.80 -5.01 -26.62
CA LEU A 376 -22.42 -4.49 -25.40
C LEU A 376 -21.70 -3.24 -24.88
N ASP A 377 -22.44 -2.39 -24.19
CA ASP A 377 -21.83 -1.35 -23.36
C ASP A 377 -21.01 -2.00 -22.23
N PRO A 378 -19.77 -1.56 -21.96
CA PRO A 378 -18.90 -2.21 -20.97
C PRO A 378 -19.38 -2.04 -19.52
N VAL A 379 -20.20 -1.02 -19.21
CA VAL A 379 -20.87 -0.90 -17.91
C VAL A 379 -21.99 -1.94 -17.83
N GLU A 380 -22.78 -2.09 -18.89
CA GLU A 380 -23.86 -3.08 -18.95
C GLU A 380 -23.35 -4.51 -18.83
N LEU A 381 -22.25 -4.87 -19.51
CA LEU A 381 -21.64 -6.20 -19.35
C LEU A 381 -21.28 -6.48 -17.88
N ARG A 382 -20.72 -5.50 -17.17
CA ARG A 382 -20.34 -5.64 -15.76
C ARG A 382 -21.57 -5.79 -14.86
N ARG A 383 -22.66 -5.06 -15.15
CA ARG A 383 -23.95 -5.21 -14.43
C ARG A 383 -24.53 -6.61 -14.56
N ARG A 384 -24.50 -7.19 -15.76
CA ARG A 384 -25.01 -8.56 -16.01
C ARG A 384 -24.27 -9.63 -15.22
N ASN A 385 -23.03 -9.33 -14.82
CA ASN A 385 -22.13 -10.24 -14.14
C ASN A 385 -21.85 -9.84 -12.69
N GLU A 386 -22.70 -8.99 -12.11
CA GLU A 386 -22.68 -8.71 -10.68
C GLU A 386 -23.16 -9.96 -9.90
N PRO A 387 -22.34 -10.55 -9.02
CA PRO A 387 -22.72 -11.75 -8.30
C PRO A 387 -23.60 -11.42 -7.09
N GLU A 388 -24.56 -12.30 -6.76
CA GLU A 388 -25.43 -12.14 -5.58
C GLU A 388 -24.72 -12.47 -4.25
N VAL A 389 -23.76 -13.40 -4.30
CA VAL A 389 -22.90 -13.83 -3.19
C VAL A 389 -21.46 -13.96 -3.69
N ASP A 390 -20.48 -14.08 -2.80
CA ASP A 390 -19.09 -14.33 -3.22
C ASP A 390 -19.00 -15.63 -4.04
N PRO A 391 -18.66 -15.54 -5.34
CA PRO A 391 -18.69 -16.70 -6.22
C PRO A 391 -17.51 -17.67 -5.99
N VAL A 392 -16.53 -17.36 -5.14
CA VAL A 392 -15.49 -18.31 -4.71
C VAL A 392 -15.91 -18.97 -3.41
N SER A 393 -16.26 -18.16 -2.41
CA SER A 393 -16.45 -18.65 -1.05
C SER A 393 -17.88 -19.06 -0.71
N GLY A 394 -18.87 -18.68 -1.55
CA GLY A 394 -20.29 -18.85 -1.30
C GLY A 394 -20.85 -17.98 -0.17
N LYS A 395 -20.01 -17.11 0.43
CA LYS A 395 -20.40 -16.24 1.54
C LYS A 395 -21.24 -15.08 1.04
N ARG A 396 -22.18 -14.62 1.87
CA ARG A 396 -22.84 -13.33 1.64
C ARG A 396 -21.80 -12.20 1.68
N PHE A 397 -21.97 -11.18 0.86
CA PHE A 397 -21.23 -9.93 1.04
C PHE A 397 -21.68 -9.24 2.33
N SER A 398 -20.77 -8.60 3.05
CA SER A 398 -21.14 -7.76 4.21
C SER A 398 -21.89 -6.52 3.76
N THR A 399 -21.28 -5.79 2.82
CA THR A 399 -21.84 -4.68 2.06
C THR A 399 -21.27 -4.74 0.64
N ARG A 400 -22.06 -4.40 -0.37
CA ARG A 400 -21.60 -4.33 -1.76
C ARG A 400 -22.52 -3.46 -2.61
N ARG A 401 -22.04 -2.28 -3.00
CA ARG A 401 -22.80 -1.30 -3.78
C ARG A 401 -22.18 -1.02 -5.15
N MET A 402 -21.73 -2.08 -5.84
CA MET A 402 -21.10 -1.99 -7.16
C MET A 402 -22.04 -1.40 -8.22
N LEU A 403 -23.31 -1.80 -8.23
CA LEU A 403 -24.30 -1.26 -9.17
C LEU A 403 -24.50 0.25 -8.99
N ASP A 404 -24.57 0.73 -7.74
CA ASP A 404 -24.66 2.17 -7.47
C ASP A 404 -23.40 2.92 -7.91
N CYS A 405 -22.22 2.31 -7.77
CA CYS A 405 -20.97 2.88 -8.28
C CYS A 405 -21.01 3.04 -9.81
N TYR A 406 -21.56 2.05 -10.52
CA TYR A 406 -21.76 2.13 -11.97
C TYR A 406 -22.80 3.18 -12.36
N ASP A 407 -23.94 3.25 -11.66
CA ASP A 407 -25.01 4.20 -11.94
C ASP A 407 -24.55 5.63 -11.74
N GLU A 408 -23.98 5.90 -10.57
CA GLU A 408 -23.49 7.21 -10.23
C GLU A 408 -22.30 7.62 -11.10
N GLY A 409 -21.39 6.70 -11.37
CA GLY A 409 -20.24 6.94 -12.25
C GLY A 409 -20.66 7.26 -13.68
N ALA A 410 -21.54 6.46 -14.27
CA ALA A 410 -22.04 6.68 -15.62
C ALA A 410 -22.79 8.01 -15.74
N ARG A 411 -23.64 8.34 -14.75
CA ARG A 411 -24.40 9.59 -14.69
C ARG A 411 -23.47 10.80 -14.53
N ALA A 412 -22.57 10.76 -13.55
CA ALA A 412 -21.68 11.86 -13.22
C ALA A 412 -20.63 12.13 -14.30
N PHE A 413 -20.20 11.10 -15.02
CA PHE A 413 -19.22 11.21 -16.10
C PHE A 413 -19.83 11.63 -17.44
N GLY A 414 -21.16 11.53 -17.59
CA GLY A 414 -21.85 11.73 -18.88
C GLY A 414 -21.65 10.55 -19.84
N TRP A 415 -21.58 9.32 -19.33
CA TRP A 415 -21.22 8.12 -20.09
C TRP A 415 -22.14 7.83 -21.28
N ALA A 416 -23.43 8.18 -21.17
CA ALA A 416 -24.41 8.01 -22.23
C ALA A 416 -24.19 8.97 -23.42
N GLU A 417 -23.47 10.07 -23.21
CA GLU A 417 -23.22 11.10 -24.23
C GLU A 417 -21.86 10.93 -24.92
N ARG A 418 -21.07 9.93 -24.51
CA ARG A 418 -19.72 9.68 -25.02
C ARG A 418 -19.74 9.43 -26.53
N ARG A 419 -18.76 9.98 -27.24
CA ARG A 419 -18.60 9.83 -28.69
C ARG A 419 -17.11 9.76 -29.00
N LYS A 420 -16.72 8.86 -29.91
CA LYS A 420 -15.43 8.95 -30.58
C LYS A 420 -15.41 10.25 -31.37
N ARG A 421 -14.43 11.10 -31.11
CA ARG A 421 -14.28 12.39 -31.79
C ARG A 421 -12.81 12.73 -31.95
N ARG A 422 -12.53 13.64 -32.89
CA ARG A 422 -11.21 14.21 -33.12
C ARG A 422 -11.24 15.70 -32.83
N GLU A 423 -10.27 16.19 -32.06
CA GLU A 423 -10.06 17.60 -31.71
C GLU A 423 -8.69 18.04 -32.23
N GLY A 424 -8.64 18.65 -33.42
CA GLY A 424 -7.36 18.88 -34.10
C GLY A 424 -6.66 17.56 -34.41
N ASP A 425 -5.45 17.37 -33.90
CA ASP A 425 -4.71 16.10 -34.03
C ASP A 425 -4.92 15.12 -32.87
N TRP A 426 -5.85 15.40 -31.96
CA TRP A 426 -6.12 14.55 -30.81
C TRP A 426 -7.35 13.68 -31.03
N LEU A 427 -7.15 12.36 -30.96
CA LEU A 427 -8.20 11.36 -30.94
C LEU A 427 -8.72 11.22 -29.52
N ILE A 428 -10.02 11.40 -29.31
CA ILE A 428 -10.62 11.38 -27.98
C ILE A 428 -11.36 10.06 -27.74
N GLY A 429 -11.03 9.41 -26.63
CA GLY A 429 -11.62 8.15 -26.21
C GLY A 429 -12.02 8.13 -24.75
N HIS A 430 -12.93 7.22 -24.41
CA HIS A 430 -13.48 7.04 -23.08
C HIS A 430 -13.36 5.58 -22.66
N GLY A 431 -12.98 5.36 -21.41
CA GLY A 431 -12.78 4.01 -20.87
C GLY A 431 -13.31 3.91 -19.45
N MET A 432 -13.67 2.69 -19.07
CA MET A 432 -14.09 2.40 -17.72
C MET A 432 -13.53 1.06 -17.23
N ALA A 433 -13.45 0.93 -15.91
CA ALA A 433 -13.02 -0.29 -15.23
C ALA A 433 -13.65 -0.35 -13.83
N ALA A 434 -13.91 -1.55 -13.32
CA ALA A 434 -14.26 -1.80 -11.94
C ALA A 434 -13.02 -1.76 -11.03
N ALA A 435 -13.25 -1.47 -9.76
CA ALA A 435 -12.26 -1.47 -8.70
C ALA A 435 -12.71 -2.40 -7.57
N LEU A 436 -11.76 -3.14 -7.02
CA LEU A 436 -11.97 -3.96 -5.83
C LEU A 436 -10.70 -4.00 -4.98
N ARG A 437 -10.90 -4.00 -3.66
CA ARG A 437 -9.86 -4.31 -2.68
C ARG A 437 -10.48 -5.06 -1.50
N GLY A 438 -9.95 -6.24 -1.20
CA GLY A 438 -10.37 -7.01 -0.02
C GLY A 438 -10.24 -6.18 1.26
N ASN A 439 -11.21 -6.29 2.15
CA ASN A 439 -11.19 -5.64 3.45
C ASN A 439 -10.66 -6.60 4.52
N PHE A 440 -9.78 -6.12 5.38
CA PHE A 440 -9.22 -6.89 6.48
C PHE A 440 -9.33 -6.11 7.78
N THR A 441 -9.66 -6.83 8.84
CA THR A 441 -9.54 -6.35 10.22
C THR A 441 -8.46 -7.16 10.90
N VAL A 442 -7.50 -6.48 11.52
CA VAL A 442 -6.39 -7.12 12.23
C VAL A 442 -6.42 -6.73 13.69
N LYS A 443 -5.60 -7.42 14.50
CA LYS A 443 -5.47 -7.07 15.91
C LYS A 443 -4.92 -5.65 16.07
N ALA A 444 -5.55 -4.84 16.92
CA ALA A 444 -5.08 -3.52 17.26
C ALA A 444 -5.50 -3.13 18.68
N GLU A 445 -4.63 -2.36 19.34
CA GLU A 445 -4.83 -1.79 20.66
C GLU A 445 -4.66 -0.27 20.60
N ALA A 446 -5.49 0.45 21.35
CA ALA A 446 -5.35 1.89 21.55
C ALA A 446 -5.68 2.24 23.00
N ARG A 447 -4.89 3.15 23.58
CA ARG A 447 -5.15 3.74 24.88
C ARG A 447 -5.73 5.13 24.71
N VAL A 448 -6.84 5.41 25.38
CA VAL A 448 -7.43 6.74 25.46
C VAL A 448 -7.37 7.22 26.91
N THR A 449 -6.86 8.42 27.11
CA THR A 449 -6.83 9.11 28.40
C THR A 449 -7.69 10.36 28.28
N LEU A 450 -8.79 10.41 29.01
CA LEU A 450 -9.56 11.63 29.24
C LEU A 450 -9.01 12.29 30.52
N GLY A 451 -8.24 13.35 30.36
CA GLY A 451 -7.62 14.11 31.44
C GLY A 451 -8.66 14.85 32.29
N GLY A 452 -8.31 15.15 33.55
CA GLY A 452 -9.19 15.89 34.47
C GLY A 452 -9.55 17.31 34.01
N ASP A 453 -8.82 17.84 33.03
CA ASP A 453 -9.07 19.12 32.36
C ASP A 453 -10.04 19.02 31.17
N GLY A 454 -10.57 17.82 30.89
CA GLY A 454 -11.49 17.57 29.78
C GLY A 454 -10.81 17.40 28.42
N ARG A 455 -9.48 17.33 28.35
CA ARG A 455 -8.73 17.01 27.12
C ARG A 455 -8.52 15.52 26.99
N ALA A 456 -8.41 15.02 25.76
CA ALA A 456 -8.16 13.61 25.48
C ALA A 456 -6.80 13.39 24.83
N ILE A 457 -6.16 12.27 25.14
CA ILE A 457 -4.99 11.74 24.44
C ILE A 457 -5.33 10.36 23.91
N VAL A 458 -5.10 10.10 22.63
CA VAL A 458 -5.15 8.75 22.04
C VAL A 458 -3.75 8.30 21.64
N ALA A 459 -3.37 7.11 22.10
CA ALA A 459 -2.02 6.58 21.95
C ALA A 459 -2.01 5.13 21.45
N CYS A 460 -1.27 4.88 20.37
CA CYS A 460 -0.97 3.55 19.83
C CYS A 460 0.26 3.61 18.91
N ASP A 461 0.91 2.49 18.62
CA ASP A 461 2.13 2.42 17.79
C ASP A 461 1.85 2.57 16.28
N MET A 462 0.66 3.05 15.90
CA MET A 462 0.25 3.23 14.51
C MET A 462 1.18 4.20 13.79
N THR A 463 1.14 4.24 12.46
CA THR A 463 1.95 5.17 11.66
C THR A 463 1.07 6.05 10.77
N ASP A 464 1.53 7.26 10.45
CA ASP A 464 0.95 8.10 9.40
C ASP A 464 1.97 8.28 8.27
N ILE A 465 1.77 7.51 7.20
CA ILE A 465 2.63 7.56 6.00
C ILE A 465 2.15 8.58 4.96
N GLY A 466 1.37 9.58 5.41
CA GLY A 466 0.61 10.46 4.54
C GLY A 466 -0.82 9.98 4.30
N THR A 467 -1.31 9.00 5.06
CA THR A 467 -2.69 8.48 5.00
C THR A 467 -3.69 9.40 5.71
N GLY A 468 -3.31 9.99 6.84
CA GLY A 468 -4.18 10.85 7.65
C GLY A 468 -4.62 10.22 8.97
N THR A 469 -3.93 9.16 9.40
CA THR A 469 -4.07 8.48 10.68
C THR A 469 -4.19 9.45 11.86
N TYR A 470 -3.35 10.49 11.92
CA TYR A 470 -3.41 11.51 12.97
C TYR A 470 -4.81 12.14 13.07
N THR A 471 -5.39 12.47 11.92
CA THR A 471 -6.66 13.21 11.86
C THR A 471 -7.85 12.30 12.13
N ILE A 472 -7.87 11.09 11.57
CA ILE A 472 -8.98 10.15 11.78
C ILE A 472 -9.04 9.66 13.23
N LEU A 473 -7.91 9.42 13.91
CA LEU A 473 -7.91 9.05 15.32
C LEU A 473 -8.44 10.19 16.19
N ALA A 474 -8.03 11.43 15.91
CA ALA A 474 -8.55 12.60 16.60
C ALA A 474 -10.06 12.75 16.41
N GLN A 475 -10.56 12.62 15.17
CA GLN A 475 -12.00 12.67 14.87
C GLN A 475 -12.78 11.54 15.55
N THR A 476 -12.25 10.32 15.56
CA THR A 476 -12.89 9.18 16.21
C THR A 476 -13.08 9.42 17.71
N VAL A 477 -12.03 9.87 18.42
CA VAL A 477 -12.11 10.11 19.86
C VAL A 477 -12.95 11.36 20.18
N ALA A 478 -12.83 12.41 19.36
CA ALA A 478 -13.65 13.62 19.45
C ALA A 478 -15.14 13.30 19.34
N GLU A 479 -15.53 12.52 18.33
CA GLU A 479 -16.91 12.06 18.10
C GLU A 479 -17.45 11.26 19.28
N MET A 480 -16.66 10.30 19.78
CA MET A 480 -17.09 9.44 20.89
C MET A 480 -17.26 10.21 22.19
N LEU A 481 -16.37 11.16 22.48
CA LEU A 481 -16.35 11.90 23.75
C LEU A 481 -17.05 13.25 23.68
N GLY A 482 -17.59 13.66 22.52
CA GLY A 482 -18.24 14.96 22.33
C GLY A 482 -17.29 16.13 22.54
N LEU A 483 -16.05 15.99 22.07
CA LEU A 483 -14.99 17.00 22.23
C LEU A 483 -14.71 17.71 20.89
N PRO A 484 -14.28 18.98 20.91
CA PRO A 484 -13.67 19.57 19.72
C PRO A 484 -12.36 18.86 19.38
N ILE A 485 -12.05 18.69 18.09
CA ILE A 485 -10.83 17.99 17.63
C ILE A 485 -9.56 18.55 18.27
N ALA A 486 -9.48 19.87 18.47
CA ALA A 486 -8.32 20.53 19.10
C ALA A 486 -8.11 20.17 20.59
N ALA A 487 -9.10 19.55 21.23
CA ALA A 487 -8.97 18.99 22.57
C ALA A 487 -8.46 17.54 22.57
N VAL A 488 -8.20 16.95 21.41
CA VAL A 488 -7.66 15.59 21.26
C VAL A 488 -6.22 15.63 20.76
N GLU A 489 -5.29 15.15 21.58
CA GLU A 489 -3.91 14.89 21.19
C GLU A 489 -3.76 13.46 20.67
N VAL A 490 -2.94 13.27 19.64
CA VAL A 490 -2.69 11.96 19.03
C VAL A 490 -1.20 11.62 19.13
N GLN A 491 -0.90 10.51 19.79
CA GLN A 491 0.45 10.00 19.99
C GLN A 491 0.60 8.69 19.22
N ILE A 492 1.38 8.72 18.13
CA ILE A 492 1.64 7.55 17.28
C ILE A 492 3.10 7.53 16.82
N GLY A 493 3.51 6.45 16.17
CA GLY A 493 4.85 6.32 15.61
C GLY A 493 5.93 6.04 16.65
N ASP A 494 5.59 5.38 17.75
CA ASP A 494 6.52 4.97 18.81
C ASP A 494 6.21 3.55 19.28
N SER A 495 7.20 2.66 19.21
CA SER A 495 7.05 1.23 19.51
C SER A 495 6.80 0.90 20.98
N ASP A 496 6.91 1.88 21.88
CA ASP A 496 6.57 1.71 23.30
C ASP A 496 5.09 2.03 23.60
N LEU A 497 4.33 2.48 22.59
CA LEU A 497 2.89 2.67 22.68
C LEU A 497 2.13 1.34 22.46
N PRO A 498 0.83 1.27 22.79
CA PRO A 498 0.03 0.07 22.58
C PRO A 498 0.10 -0.46 21.14
N ALA A 499 0.20 -1.79 21.00
CA ALA A 499 0.40 -2.43 19.70
C ALA A 499 -0.85 -2.32 18.82
N SER A 500 -0.75 -1.55 17.75
CA SER A 500 -1.76 -1.35 16.73
C SER A 500 -1.55 -2.30 15.54
N ALA A 501 -2.20 -1.99 14.42
CA ALA A 501 -2.09 -2.71 13.18
C ALA A 501 -0.82 -2.36 12.36
N GLY A 502 -0.26 -1.16 12.54
CA GLY A 502 0.64 -0.53 11.57
C GLY A 502 -0.06 -0.19 10.24
N SER A 503 0.70 0.32 9.28
CA SER A 503 0.17 0.75 7.97
C SER A 503 0.42 -0.29 6.87
N GLY A 504 -0.56 -1.13 6.57
CA GLY A 504 -0.51 -2.11 5.47
C GLY A 504 -1.91 -2.66 5.15
N GLY A 505 -2.05 -3.36 4.02
CA GLY A 505 -3.28 -4.11 3.66
C GLY A 505 -4.59 -3.32 3.68
N SER A 506 -4.53 -1.99 3.69
CA SER A 506 -5.65 -1.08 3.93
C SER A 506 -6.47 -1.32 5.21
N PHE A 507 -5.94 -2.08 6.18
CA PHE A 507 -6.63 -2.40 7.45
C PHE A 507 -6.44 -1.36 8.55
N GLY A 508 -5.46 -0.45 8.38
CA GLY A 508 -4.94 0.39 9.47
C GLY A 508 -5.98 1.32 10.09
N ALA A 509 -6.73 2.04 9.25
CA ALA A 509 -7.76 2.98 9.71
C ALA A 509 -8.89 2.27 10.47
N GLY A 510 -9.50 1.24 9.88
CA GLY A 510 -10.58 0.49 10.50
C GLY A 510 -10.15 -0.15 11.84
N SER A 511 -8.97 -0.75 11.88
CA SER A 511 -8.48 -1.45 13.09
C SER A 511 -8.10 -0.47 14.21
N ALA A 512 -7.31 0.57 13.93
CA ALA A 512 -6.85 1.51 14.95
C ALA A 512 -7.99 2.39 15.50
N CYS A 513 -8.87 2.90 14.63
CA CYS A 513 -10.03 3.67 15.07
C CYS A 513 -11.03 2.79 15.85
N SER A 514 -11.20 1.52 15.48
CA SER A 514 -12.05 0.60 16.26
C SER A 514 -11.51 0.36 17.67
N ALA A 515 -10.20 0.16 17.82
CA ALA A 515 -9.58 0.05 19.14
C ALA A 515 -9.79 1.33 19.98
N ALA A 516 -9.68 2.51 19.36
CA ALA A 516 -9.93 3.78 20.03
C ALA A 516 -11.40 3.94 20.46
N VAL A 517 -12.36 3.53 19.63
CA VAL A 517 -13.79 3.56 19.99
C VAL A 517 -14.09 2.66 21.18
N LEU A 518 -13.55 1.43 21.20
CA LEU A 518 -13.75 0.50 22.32
C LEU A 518 -13.17 1.05 23.63
N ALA A 519 -12.03 1.76 23.56
CA ALA A 519 -11.48 2.48 24.71
C ALA A 519 -12.40 3.62 25.17
N CYS A 520 -12.99 4.37 24.23
CA CYS A 520 -13.95 5.41 24.55
C CYS A 520 -15.24 4.86 25.17
N GLU A 521 -15.72 3.67 24.78
CA GLU A 521 -16.90 3.06 25.42
C GLU A 521 -16.68 2.76 26.91
N ASP A 522 -15.49 2.31 27.30
CA ASP A 522 -15.12 2.14 28.72
C ASP A 522 -15.14 3.49 29.48
N ILE A 523 -14.70 4.58 28.82
CA ILE A 523 -14.76 5.93 29.39
C ILE A 523 -16.22 6.39 29.52
N LEU A 524 -17.02 6.20 28.47
CA LEU A 524 -18.45 6.55 28.47
C LEU A 524 -19.21 5.78 29.55
N ALA A 525 -18.90 4.50 29.76
CA ALA A 525 -19.47 3.72 30.86
C ALA A 525 -19.14 4.33 32.22
N THR A 526 -17.92 4.80 32.42
CA THR A 526 -17.52 5.50 33.64
C THR A 526 -18.28 6.82 33.83
N LEU A 527 -18.42 7.61 32.76
CA LEU A 527 -19.21 8.85 32.80
C LEU A 527 -20.70 8.59 33.04
N ALA A 528 -21.24 7.50 32.49
CA ALA A 528 -22.63 7.11 32.64
C ALA A 528 -22.97 6.76 34.09
N LEU A 529 -22.08 6.04 34.78
CA LEU A 529 -22.19 5.78 36.22
C LEU A 529 -22.22 7.08 37.04
N ARG A 530 -21.36 8.06 36.70
CA ARG A 530 -21.36 9.39 37.35
C ARG A 530 -22.63 10.20 37.00
N MET A 531 -23.21 9.91 35.84
CA MET A 531 -24.47 10.50 35.39
C MET A 531 -25.72 9.78 35.93
N ASN A 532 -25.58 8.61 36.56
CA ASN A 532 -26.67 7.70 36.91
C ASN A 532 -27.58 7.42 35.69
N ALA A 533 -26.96 7.12 34.55
CA ALA A 533 -27.60 6.85 33.26
C ALA A 533 -26.97 5.62 32.59
N ALA A 534 -27.57 5.12 31.52
CA ALA A 534 -26.91 4.15 30.65
C ALA A 534 -25.93 4.85 29.69
N PRO A 535 -24.85 4.20 29.24
CA PRO A 535 -23.89 4.78 28.28
C PRO A 535 -24.56 5.29 26.99
N GLU A 536 -25.54 4.53 26.47
CA GLU A 536 -26.33 4.86 25.29
C GLU A 536 -27.25 6.07 25.46
N ASP A 537 -27.57 6.47 26.70
CA ASP A 537 -28.40 7.64 27.01
C ASP A 537 -27.58 8.93 27.11
N LEU A 538 -26.24 8.84 27.06
CA LEU A 538 -25.37 10.01 27.19
C LEU A 538 -25.32 10.80 25.89
N LEU A 539 -25.61 12.10 26.00
CA LEU A 539 -25.34 13.10 24.98
C LEU A 539 -24.14 13.94 25.42
N LEU A 540 -23.02 13.78 24.73
CA LEU A 540 -21.81 14.59 24.93
C LEU A 540 -21.65 15.56 23.77
N HIS A 541 -21.47 16.84 24.07
CA HIS A 541 -21.25 17.88 23.08
C HIS A 541 -20.53 19.06 23.74
N ASP A 542 -19.48 19.59 23.11
CA ASP A 542 -18.67 20.73 23.57
C ASP A 542 -18.31 20.69 25.07
N GLY A 543 -17.88 19.52 25.55
CA GLY A 543 -17.48 19.35 26.95
C GLY A 543 -18.63 19.39 27.96
N VAL A 544 -19.87 19.18 27.52
CA VAL A 544 -21.06 19.01 28.37
C VAL A 544 -21.60 17.60 28.20
N VAL A 545 -21.97 16.96 29.31
CA VAL A 545 -22.63 15.65 29.34
C VAL A 545 -24.07 15.82 29.78
N THR A 546 -25.00 15.39 28.95
CA THR A 546 -26.44 15.42 29.20
C THR A 546 -27.02 14.02 29.26
N ALA A 547 -27.81 13.72 30.28
CA ALA A 547 -28.58 12.47 30.38
C ALA A 547 -29.77 12.66 31.34
N GLY A 548 -30.93 12.08 31.01
CA GLY A 548 -32.11 12.11 31.89
C GLY A 548 -32.57 13.52 32.27
N GLY A 549 -32.39 14.51 31.40
CA GLY A 549 -32.73 15.93 31.67
C GLY A 549 -31.73 16.68 32.54
N ARG A 550 -30.61 16.04 32.94
CA ARG A 550 -29.50 16.68 33.65
C ARG A 550 -28.36 16.97 32.69
N SER A 551 -27.80 18.17 32.76
CA SER A 551 -26.60 18.59 32.03
C SER A 551 -25.51 19.00 33.02
N VAL A 552 -24.30 18.47 32.84
CA VAL A 552 -23.14 18.71 33.71
C VAL A 552 -21.92 18.98 32.84
N ALA A 553 -21.03 19.90 33.24
CA ALA A 553 -19.76 20.05 32.54
C ALA A 553 -18.93 18.78 32.71
N LEU A 554 -18.28 18.35 31.63
CA LEU A 554 -17.44 17.14 31.63
C LEU A 554 -16.36 17.20 32.70
N VAL A 555 -15.74 18.37 32.88
CA VAL A 555 -14.71 18.62 33.90
C VAL A 555 -15.22 18.45 35.32
N ASP A 556 -16.48 18.81 35.60
CA ASP A 556 -17.08 18.63 36.93
C ASP A 556 -17.34 17.14 37.21
N LEU A 557 -17.69 16.36 36.17
CA LEU A 557 -17.78 14.91 36.31
C LEU A 557 -16.42 14.27 36.52
N LEU A 558 -15.34 14.88 36.06
CA LEU A 558 -13.97 14.36 36.17
C LEU A 558 -13.34 14.62 37.54
N ASP A 559 -13.72 15.71 38.21
CA ASP A 559 -13.20 16.12 39.53
C ASP A 559 -11.66 16.11 39.61
N GLY A 560 -11.02 16.60 38.54
CA GLY A 560 -9.56 16.65 38.41
C GLY A 560 -8.87 15.28 38.19
N ALA A 561 -9.61 14.17 38.18
CA ALA A 561 -9.06 12.84 37.94
C ALA A 561 -9.17 12.43 36.46
N ALA A 562 -8.10 11.84 35.93
CA ALA A 562 -8.11 11.26 34.59
C ALA A 562 -8.84 9.91 34.56
N ILE A 563 -9.53 9.63 33.45
CA ILE A 563 -10.04 8.30 33.13
C ILE A 563 -9.15 7.72 32.03
N VAL A 564 -8.57 6.55 32.27
CA VAL A 564 -7.71 5.85 31.30
C VAL A 564 -8.37 4.54 30.92
N ALA A 565 -8.52 4.31 29.62
CA ALA A 565 -9.04 3.07 29.08
C ALA A 565 -8.18 2.56 27.93
N THR A 566 -8.20 1.25 27.74
CA THR A 566 -7.54 0.57 26.63
C THR A 566 -8.56 -0.30 25.93
N GLY A 567 -8.72 -0.08 24.63
CA GLY A 567 -9.58 -0.88 23.76
C GLY A 567 -8.74 -1.79 22.88
N LYS A 568 -9.24 -3.00 22.65
CA LYS A 568 -8.62 -4.01 21.79
C LYS A 568 -9.63 -4.53 20.80
N THR A 569 -9.23 -4.62 19.53
CA THR A 569 -10.05 -5.19 18.46
C THR A 569 -9.28 -6.28 17.73
N GLY A 570 -10.00 -7.22 17.11
CA GLY A 570 -9.41 -8.24 16.24
C GLY A 570 -10.46 -9.00 15.41
N PRO A 571 -10.00 -9.78 14.42
CA PRO A 571 -10.88 -10.58 13.55
C PRO A 571 -11.54 -11.72 14.33
N GLY A 572 -12.77 -12.09 13.96
CA GLY A 572 -13.55 -13.14 14.60
C GLY A 572 -14.44 -13.93 13.63
N ALA A 573 -15.45 -14.62 14.16
CA ALA A 573 -16.36 -15.46 13.37
C ALA A 573 -17.11 -14.69 12.26
N GLU A 574 -17.43 -13.40 12.45
CA GLU A 574 -18.12 -12.59 11.43
C GLU A 574 -17.23 -12.31 10.21
N THR A 575 -15.93 -12.07 10.44
CA THR A 575 -14.93 -11.92 9.37
C THR A 575 -14.82 -13.20 8.54
N GLN A 576 -15.08 -14.36 9.14
CA GLN A 576 -15.13 -15.65 8.44
C GLN A 576 -16.48 -15.89 7.75
N ALA A 577 -17.59 -15.32 8.27
CA ALA A 577 -18.93 -15.55 7.76
C ALA A 577 -19.33 -14.66 6.57
N THR A 578 -18.57 -13.59 6.31
CA THR A 578 -18.85 -12.60 5.26
C THR A 578 -17.70 -12.46 4.27
N SER A 579 -18.03 -12.07 3.04
CA SER A 579 -17.06 -11.56 2.07
C SER A 579 -17.04 -10.04 2.15
N GLN A 580 -15.88 -9.46 2.48
CA GLN A 580 -15.74 -8.05 2.77
C GLN A 580 -14.75 -7.41 1.80
N ALA A 581 -15.18 -6.37 1.10
CA ALA A 581 -14.33 -5.62 0.19
C ALA A 581 -14.82 -4.17 0.04
N SER A 582 -13.88 -3.28 -0.24
CA SER A 582 -14.19 -1.99 -0.84
C SER A 582 -14.29 -2.16 -2.36
N HIS A 583 -15.19 -1.40 -2.95
CA HIS A 583 -15.64 -1.55 -4.33
C HIS A 583 -15.63 -0.19 -5.04
N GLY A 584 -15.61 -0.19 -6.37
CA GLY A 584 -15.81 1.04 -7.11
C GLY A 584 -15.77 0.89 -8.62
N ALA A 585 -15.84 2.03 -9.29
CA ALA A 585 -15.71 2.14 -10.74
C ALA A 585 -14.92 3.40 -11.12
N HIS A 586 -14.05 3.25 -12.10
CA HIS A 586 -13.26 4.31 -12.72
C HIS A 586 -13.82 4.64 -14.09
N PHE A 587 -13.87 5.94 -14.42
CA PHE A 587 -14.22 6.45 -15.74
C PHE A 587 -13.16 7.47 -16.18
N VAL A 588 -12.68 7.35 -17.41
CA VAL A 588 -11.54 8.11 -17.92
C VAL A 588 -11.83 8.64 -19.31
N GLU A 589 -11.40 9.86 -19.60
CA GLU A 589 -11.32 10.42 -20.95
C GLU A 589 -9.85 10.71 -21.26
N VAL A 590 -9.40 10.28 -22.44
CA VAL A 590 -8.03 10.50 -22.92
C VAL A 590 -8.04 11.18 -24.28
N ALA A 591 -6.91 11.80 -24.61
CA ALA A 591 -6.56 12.32 -25.91
C ALA A 591 -5.28 11.63 -26.38
N VAL A 592 -5.32 10.96 -27.54
CA VAL A 592 -4.16 10.32 -28.18
C VAL A 592 -3.78 11.15 -29.41
N HIS A 593 -2.55 11.62 -29.49
CA HIS A 593 -2.08 12.41 -30.61
C HIS A 593 -1.90 11.52 -31.86
N ALA A 594 -2.61 11.86 -32.95
CA ALA A 594 -2.71 11.03 -34.15
C ALA A 594 -1.38 10.84 -34.90
N VAL A 595 -0.39 11.72 -34.67
CA VAL A 595 0.92 11.66 -35.33
C VAL A 595 1.99 11.03 -34.46
N THR A 596 2.01 11.38 -33.17
CA THR A 596 3.12 11.03 -32.26
C THR A 596 2.79 9.86 -31.36
N GLY A 597 1.51 9.49 -31.23
CA GLY A 597 1.05 8.50 -30.25
C GLY A 597 1.08 9.00 -28.80
N GLU A 598 1.40 10.27 -28.55
CA GLU A 598 1.39 10.81 -27.19
C GLU A 598 -0.01 10.75 -26.58
N VAL A 599 -0.09 10.27 -25.34
CA VAL A 599 -1.34 10.18 -24.60
C VAL A 599 -1.40 11.29 -23.55
N ARG A 600 -2.55 11.95 -23.44
CA ARG A 600 -2.89 12.85 -22.34
C ARG A 600 -4.23 12.48 -21.75
N VAL A 601 -4.26 12.21 -20.44
CA VAL A 601 -5.53 12.02 -19.74
C VAL A 601 -6.19 13.39 -19.52
N ARG A 602 -7.47 13.51 -19.86
CA ARG A 602 -8.21 14.78 -19.85
C ARG A 602 -9.02 14.97 -18.57
N ARG A 603 -9.57 13.87 -18.04
CA ARG A 603 -10.29 13.82 -16.76
C ARG A 603 -10.43 12.38 -16.29
N MET A 604 -10.55 12.20 -14.98
CA MET A 604 -10.90 10.92 -14.37
C MET A 604 -11.99 11.12 -13.32
N LEU A 605 -12.87 10.14 -13.19
CA LEU A 605 -13.84 10.02 -12.11
C LEU A 605 -13.70 8.65 -11.46
N GLY A 606 -13.65 8.62 -10.13
CA GLY A 606 -13.80 7.40 -9.34
C GLY A 606 -15.06 7.48 -8.47
N VAL A 607 -15.84 6.40 -8.43
CA VAL A 607 -16.99 6.26 -7.53
C VAL A 607 -16.80 5.00 -6.70
N PHE A 608 -16.83 5.12 -5.38
CA PHE A 608 -16.38 4.03 -4.49
C PHE A 608 -17.32 3.77 -3.32
N ASP A 609 -17.58 2.48 -3.06
CA ASP A 609 -18.18 1.95 -1.85
C ASP A 609 -17.07 1.51 -0.88
N VAL A 610 -16.99 2.20 0.26
CA VAL A 610 -15.84 2.16 1.17
C VAL A 610 -16.23 2.00 2.63
N GLY A 611 -17.45 1.56 2.91
CA GLY A 611 -17.95 1.56 4.27
C GLY A 611 -18.25 2.99 4.73
N ARG A 612 -18.20 3.22 6.05
CA ARG A 612 -18.18 4.55 6.65
C ARG A 612 -16.93 5.33 6.23
N VAL A 613 -17.11 6.55 5.76
CA VAL A 613 -16.03 7.51 5.50
C VAL A 613 -15.63 8.17 6.82
N LEU A 614 -14.40 7.93 7.30
CA LEU A 614 -13.93 8.53 8.56
C LEU A 614 -13.55 10.01 8.42
N ASN A 615 -13.12 10.43 7.24
CA ASN A 615 -12.84 11.82 6.88
C ASN A 615 -12.91 11.95 5.35
N ALA A 616 -13.91 12.67 4.84
CA ALA A 616 -14.16 12.75 3.40
C ALA A 616 -12.99 13.34 2.60
N LYS A 617 -12.25 14.29 3.17
CA LYS A 617 -11.13 14.96 2.48
C LYS A 617 -9.91 14.04 2.33
N THR A 618 -9.48 13.40 3.42
CA THR A 618 -8.31 12.51 3.40
C THR A 618 -8.60 11.20 2.67
N ALA A 619 -9.82 10.67 2.79
CA ALA A 619 -10.26 9.52 2.00
C ALA A 619 -10.27 9.83 0.49
N ALA A 620 -10.78 11.00 0.09
CA ALA A 620 -10.76 11.43 -1.31
C ALA A 620 -9.33 11.59 -1.82
N ASN A 621 -8.45 12.21 -1.04
CA ASN A 621 -7.03 12.35 -1.39
C ASN A 621 -6.32 10.99 -1.57
N GLN A 622 -6.65 9.98 -0.75
CA GLN A 622 -6.12 8.63 -0.92
C GLN A 622 -6.55 8.00 -2.24
N LEU A 623 -7.83 8.13 -2.59
CA LEU A 623 -8.39 7.60 -3.84
C LEU A 623 -7.83 8.33 -5.06
N ILE A 624 -7.77 9.67 -5.03
CA ILE A 624 -7.13 10.50 -6.05
C ILE A 624 -5.68 10.06 -6.25
N GLY A 625 -4.89 9.94 -5.17
CA GLY A 625 -3.51 9.50 -5.27
C GLY A 625 -3.36 8.07 -5.81
N GLY A 626 -4.35 7.19 -5.59
CA GLY A 626 -4.41 5.87 -6.22
C GLY A 626 -4.67 5.96 -7.72
N MET A 627 -5.59 6.82 -8.13
CA MET A 627 -5.94 7.03 -9.54
C MET A 627 -4.79 7.68 -10.33
N VAL A 628 -4.09 8.66 -9.73
CA VAL A 628 -2.85 9.22 -10.29
C VAL A 628 -1.82 8.14 -10.53
N TRP A 629 -1.66 7.21 -9.58
CA TRP A 629 -0.71 6.13 -9.73
C TRP A 629 -1.14 5.11 -10.80
N GLY A 630 -2.44 4.80 -10.89
CA GLY A 630 -2.98 3.97 -11.97
C GLY A 630 -2.75 4.56 -13.35
N LEU A 631 -2.90 5.88 -13.50
CA LEU A 631 -2.53 6.63 -14.70
C LEU A 631 -1.03 6.53 -14.98
N SER A 632 -0.19 6.70 -13.96
CA SER A 632 1.27 6.62 -14.06
C SER A 632 1.74 5.23 -14.51
N TYR A 633 1.18 4.15 -13.94
CA TYR A 633 1.41 2.76 -14.36
C TYR A 633 0.97 2.51 -15.81
N ALA A 634 -0.19 3.05 -16.19
CA ALA A 634 -0.69 2.87 -17.55
C ALA A 634 0.18 3.56 -18.60
N LEU A 635 0.88 4.65 -18.27
CA LEU A 635 1.53 5.52 -19.27
C LEU A 635 3.06 5.49 -19.27
N GLY A 636 3.73 5.19 -18.16
CA GLY A 636 5.19 5.38 -18.10
C GLY A 636 6.00 4.57 -17.10
N GLU A 637 5.41 4.07 -16.01
CA GLU A 637 6.23 3.38 -15.00
C GLU A 637 6.66 1.98 -15.45
N ALA A 638 7.97 1.78 -15.60
CA ALA A 638 8.60 0.49 -15.87
C ALA A 638 10.06 0.50 -15.40
N ALA A 639 10.43 -0.41 -14.49
CA ALA A 639 11.83 -0.64 -14.16
C ALA A 639 12.43 -1.63 -15.17
N VAL A 640 13.50 -1.19 -15.85
CA VAL A 640 14.13 -1.93 -16.94
C VAL A 640 15.30 -2.72 -16.39
N VAL A 641 15.26 -4.05 -16.50
CA VAL A 641 16.34 -4.94 -16.08
C VAL A 641 17.32 -5.16 -17.23
N ASP A 642 18.60 -4.96 -16.98
CA ASP A 642 19.67 -5.44 -17.84
C ASP A 642 19.93 -6.92 -17.58
N VAL A 643 19.52 -7.76 -18.52
CA VAL A 643 19.62 -9.21 -18.39
C VAL A 643 21.05 -9.75 -18.46
N ARG A 644 22.07 -8.91 -18.72
CA ARG A 644 23.48 -9.31 -18.77
C ARG A 644 24.12 -9.40 -17.39
N ASN A 645 23.67 -8.61 -16.43
CA ASN A 645 24.29 -8.51 -15.11
C ASN A 645 23.31 -8.25 -13.95
N GLY A 646 22.00 -8.15 -14.22
CA GLY A 646 20.95 -8.05 -13.20
C GLY A 646 20.77 -6.67 -12.56
N HIS A 647 21.30 -5.60 -13.16
CA HIS A 647 21.06 -4.23 -12.70
C HIS A 647 19.81 -3.61 -13.34
N PHE A 648 19.20 -2.64 -12.68
CA PHE A 648 18.18 -1.79 -13.27
C PHE A 648 18.84 -0.64 -14.04
N VAL A 649 18.45 -0.45 -15.30
CA VAL A 649 19.01 0.58 -16.19
C VAL A 649 18.59 1.98 -15.76
N ASN A 650 17.37 2.13 -15.24
CA ASN A 650 16.75 3.40 -14.88
C ASN A 650 16.39 3.52 -13.37
N PRO A 651 17.33 3.42 -12.42
CA PRO A 651 17.04 3.36 -10.99
C PRO A 651 16.82 4.75 -10.35
N ASP A 652 16.37 5.76 -11.09
CA ASP A 652 16.16 7.12 -10.61
C ASP A 652 14.86 7.76 -11.14
N PHE A 653 14.52 8.96 -10.67
CA PHE A 653 13.29 9.66 -11.09
C PHE A 653 13.45 10.50 -12.37
N ALA A 654 14.62 10.46 -13.02
CA ALA A 654 14.78 11.03 -14.36
C ALA A 654 14.36 10.00 -15.41
N GLU A 655 14.76 8.73 -15.26
CA GLU A 655 14.53 7.68 -16.26
C GLU A 655 13.43 6.68 -15.87
N TYR A 656 13.10 6.53 -14.58
CA TYR A 656 11.86 5.87 -14.15
C TYR A 656 10.76 6.94 -14.08
N HIS A 657 9.94 7.01 -15.14
CA HIS A 657 8.95 8.06 -15.28
C HIS A 657 7.73 7.83 -14.39
N VAL A 658 7.65 8.58 -13.30
CA VAL A 658 6.42 8.79 -12.53
C VAL A 658 5.63 9.97 -13.11
N ALA A 659 4.31 9.93 -13.02
CA ALA A 659 3.46 11.04 -13.44
C ALA A 659 3.85 12.37 -12.75
N VAL A 660 3.96 13.43 -13.53
CA VAL A 660 4.22 14.79 -13.04
C VAL A 660 2.93 15.63 -13.04
N ASN A 661 2.99 16.85 -12.48
CA ASN A 661 1.82 17.75 -12.43
C ASN A 661 1.17 18.01 -13.80
N ALA A 662 1.96 17.99 -14.90
CA ALA A 662 1.45 18.21 -16.25
C ALA A 662 0.66 17.01 -16.81
N ASP A 663 0.87 15.81 -16.27
CA ASP A 663 0.20 14.58 -16.70
C ASP A 663 -1.14 14.37 -15.99
N VAL A 664 -1.31 14.99 -14.81
CA VAL A 664 -2.45 14.76 -13.92
C VAL A 664 -3.57 15.75 -14.21
N PRO A 665 -4.72 15.29 -14.73
CA PRO A 665 -5.86 16.17 -15.00
C PRO A 665 -6.67 16.44 -13.73
N ARG A 666 -7.85 17.06 -13.90
CA ARG A 666 -8.87 17.01 -12.85
C ARG A 666 -9.30 15.57 -12.59
N ILE A 667 -9.24 15.18 -11.32
CA ILE A 667 -9.70 13.88 -10.82
C ILE A 667 -10.80 14.14 -9.80
N ASP A 668 -12.00 13.62 -10.06
CA ASP A 668 -13.12 13.70 -9.13
C ASP A 668 -13.32 12.35 -8.44
N VAL A 669 -13.73 12.39 -7.16
CA VAL A 669 -14.06 11.21 -6.35
C VAL A 669 -15.45 11.38 -5.75
N ARG A 670 -16.26 10.32 -5.80
CA ARG A 670 -17.57 10.24 -5.11
C ARG A 670 -17.63 8.98 -4.25
N PHE A 671 -18.34 9.08 -3.13
CA PHE A 671 -18.55 7.98 -2.21
C PHE A 671 -19.97 7.45 -2.31
N ILE A 672 -20.11 6.13 -2.34
CA ILE A 672 -21.34 5.43 -2.03
C ILE A 672 -21.17 4.92 -0.61
N GLU A 673 -21.70 5.65 0.37
CA GLU A 673 -21.52 5.30 1.78
C GLU A 673 -22.59 4.30 2.24
N GLU A 674 -22.12 3.15 2.73
CA GLU A 674 -22.92 2.17 3.46
C GLU A 674 -22.10 1.68 4.64
N ILE A 675 -22.54 1.96 5.88
CA ILE A 675 -21.80 1.58 7.08
C ILE A 675 -21.79 0.05 7.21
N ASP A 676 -20.61 -0.54 7.30
CA ASP A 676 -20.44 -2.00 7.33
C ASP A 676 -20.18 -2.51 8.76
N ASP A 677 -21.24 -2.87 9.49
CA ASP A 677 -21.14 -3.34 10.88
C ASP A 677 -20.44 -4.70 11.02
N SER A 678 -20.28 -5.45 9.91
CA SER A 678 -19.55 -6.71 9.88
C SER A 678 -18.04 -6.49 9.69
N ALA A 679 -17.62 -5.34 9.15
CA ALA A 679 -16.22 -5.03 8.90
C ALA A 679 -15.44 -4.83 10.20
N ASN A 680 -15.87 -3.90 11.04
CA ASN A 680 -15.25 -3.50 12.31
C ASN A 680 -16.16 -2.52 13.07
N PRO A 681 -15.91 -2.24 14.37
CA PRO A 681 -16.70 -1.28 15.15
C PRO A 681 -16.98 0.07 14.50
N VAL A 682 -16.01 0.66 13.79
CA VAL A 682 -16.24 1.97 13.14
C VAL A 682 -17.00 1.85 11.81
N GLY A 683 -17.22 0.64 11.32
CA GLY A 683 -17.94 0.32 10.09
C GLY A 683 -17.27 0.82 8.82
N ALA A 684 -15.95 1.06 8.85
CA ALA A 684 -15.18 1.59 7.74
C ALA A 684 -14.42 0.47 7.00
N LYS A 685 -14.26 0.60 5.68
CA LYS A 685 -13.41 -0.28 4.88
C LYS A 685 -12.20 0.47 4.34
N GLY A 686 -11.19 -0.28 3.91
CA GLY A 686 -9.93 0.27 3.44
C GLY A 686 -10.04 1.04 2.11
N VAL A 687 -9.58 2.30 2.08
CA VAL A 687 -9.45 3.12 0.85
C VAL A 687 -8.00 3.30 0.38
N GLY A 688 -7.04 2.89 1.22
CA GLY A 688 -5.62 3.13 1.02
C GLY A 688 -5.11 2.54 -0.30
N GLU A 689 -5.64 1.40 -0.72
CA GLU A 689 -5.22 0.68 -1.92
C GLU A 689 -6.28 0.65 -3.02
N LEU A 690 -7.56 0.85 -2.71
CA LEU A 690 -8.66 0.72 -3.67
C LEU A 690 -8.50 1.59 -4.92
N GLY A 691 -8.03 2.84 -4.77
CA GLY A 691 -8.03 3.81 -5.87
C GLY A 691 -7.08 3.49 -7.03
N ILE A 692 -6.12 2.57 -6.87
CA ILE A 692 -5.25 2.12 -7.98
C ILE A 692 -5.85 0.92 -8.73
N SER A 693 -6.67 0.10 -8.07
CA SER A 693 -7.28 -1.11 -8.65
C SER A 693 -8.21 -0.73 -9.81
N GLY A 694 -7.87 -1.13 -11.03
CA GLY A 694 -8.65 -0.86 -12.24
C GLY A 694 -8.41 0.51 -12.88
N ALA A 695 -7.82 1.47 -12.17
CA ALA A 695 -7.58 2.81 -12.70
C ALA A 695 -6.72 2.80 -13.98
N GLY A 696 -5.65 1.99 -14.01
CA GLY A 696 -4.81 1.83 -15.19
C GLY A 696 -5.52 1.16 -16.37
N ALA A 697 -6.39 0.18 -16.12
CA ALA A 697 -7.22 -0.42 -17.17
C ALA A 697 -8.22 0.58 -17.76
N ALA A 698 -8.84 1.44 -16.95
CA ALA A 698 -9.74 2.47 -17.46
C ALA A 698 -9.01 3.42 -18.43
N VAL A 699 -7.75 3.76 -18.13
CA VAL A 699 -6.88 4.54 -19.03
C VAL A 699 -6.59 3.76 -20.31
N ALA A 700 -6.15 2.50 -20.22
CA ALA A 700 -5.85 1.66 -21.38
C ALA A 700 -7.08 1.43 -22.28
N ASN A 701 -8.25 1.20 -21.70
CA ASN A 701 -9.52 1.06 -22.41
C ASN A 701 -9.90 2.37 -23.11
N ALA A 702 -9.66 3.53 -22.48
CA ALA A 702 -9.89 4.83 -23.09
C ALA A 702 -8.95 5.09 -24.28
N ILE A 703 -7.68 4.68 -24.18
CA ILE A 703 -6.70 4.77 -25.28
C ILE A 703 -7.17 3.92 -26.47
N HIS A 704 -7.59 2.68 -26.21
CA HIS A 704 -8.16 1.81 -27.22
C HIS A 704 -9.42 2.42 -27.86
N ASP A 705 -10.35 2.96 -27.06
CA ASP A 705 -11.53 3.63 -27.59
C ASP A 705 -11.15 4.79 -28.53
N ALA A 706 -10.11 5.56 -28.17
CA ALA A 706 -9.65 6.73 -28.92
C ALA A 706 -9.06 6.37 -30.29
N CYS A 707 -8.15 5.39 -30.34
CA CYS A 707 -7.32 5.12 -31.52
C CYS A 707 -7.49 3.72 -32.13
N GLY A 708 -8.24 2.82 -31.49
CA GLY A 708 -8.44 1.44 -31.95
C GLY A 708 -7.27 0.49 -31.68
N VAL A 709 -6.19 0.97 -31.05
CA VAL A 709 -5.01 0.14 -30.73
C VAL A 709 -5.16 -0.45 -29.34
N ARG A 710 -5.13 -1.79 -29.25
CA ARG A 710 -5.19 -2.51 -27.97
C ARG A 710 -3.79 -2.93 -27.53
N VAL A 711 -3.26 -2.27 -26.52
CA VAL A 711 -1.98 -2.62 -25.89
C VAL A 711 -2.24 -3.46 -24.65
N ARG A 712 -1.65 -4.67 -24.61
CA ARG A 712 -1.80 -5.63 -23.50
C ARG A 712 -0.55 -5.74 -22.62
N ASP A 713 0.51 -5.02 -23.00
CA ASP A 713 1.79 -4.97 -22.30
C ASP A 713 1.99 -3.56 -21.73
N PHE A 714 1.87 -3.42 -20.41
CA PHE A 714 2.10 -2.14 -19.76
C PHE A 714 3.59 -1.75 -19.73
N PRO A 715 3.91 -0.44 -19.74
CA PRO A 715 3.01 0.70 -19.96
C PRO A 715 2.58 0.86 -21.43
N VAL A 716 1.48 1.59 -21.67
CA VAL A 716 0.93 1.95 -22.99
C VAL A 716 1.67 3.18 -23.55
N THR A 717 2.95 3.00 -23.86
CA THR A 717 3.81 4.05 -24.40
C THR A 717 3.54 4.32 -25.87
N LEU A 718 3.92 5.51 -26.33
CA LEU A 718 3.64 5.97 -27.70
C LEU A 718 4.18 5.03 -28.78
N ASP A 719 5.34 4.40 -28.56
CA ASP A 719 5.96 3.45 -29.48
C ASP A 719 5.10 2.20 -29.69
N LYS A 720 4.29 1.82 -28.70
CA LYS A 720 3.32 0.72 -28.78
C LYS A 720 2.03 1.12 -29.50
N LEU A 721 1.82 2.40 -29.76
CA LEU A 721 0.63 2.93 -30.46
C LEU A 721 0.92 3.27 -31.91
N LEU A 722 2.10 3.80 -32.22
CA LEU A 722 2.46 4.39 -33.52
C LEU A 722 2.05 3.56 -34.74
N ALA A 723 2.30 2.26 -34.72
CA ALA A 723 2.03 1.38 -35.87
C ALA A 723 0.53 1.19 -36.20
N GLY A 724 -0.37 1.51 -35.26
CA GLY A 724 -1.81 1.38 -35.43
C GLY A 724 -2.56 2.72 -35.53
N LEU A 725 -1.85 3.84 -35.58
CA LEU A 725 -2.46 5.16 -35.72
C LEU A 725 -2.91 5.41 -37.18
N PRO A 726 -3.83 6.37 -37.40
CA PRO A 726 -4.24 6.76 -38.75
C PRO A 726 -3.07 7.27 -39.59
N ASP A 727 -3.13 7.08 -40.91
CA ASP A 727 -2.23 7.73 -41.85
C ASP A 727 -2.35 9.26 -41.71
N VAL A 728 -1.20 9.95 -41.72
CA VAL A 728 -1.09 11.41 -41.53
C VAL A 728 -0.72 12.12 -42.82
#